data_AF-A0A8T9BJ66-F1
#
_entry.id   AF-A0A8T9BJ66-F1
#
_cell.length_a   1.000
_cell.length_b   1.000
_cell.length_c   1.000
_cell.angle_alpha   90.00
_cell.angle_beta   90.00
_cell.angle_gamma   90.00
#
_symmetry.space_group_name_H-M   'P 1'
#
loop_
_entity.id
_entity.type
_entity.pdbx_description
1 polymer ?
#
loop_
_entity_poly.entity_id
_entity_poly.type
_entity_poly.pdbx_seq_one_letter_code
_entity_poly.pdbx_strand_id
1 'polypeptide(L)'
;MIRRTCCPSRWSQNRWPVKRSSQAAYRQKARNPLNDNAHRTKTGSPPVRYTVGQTSAQKKKKSVHEVLQISPEVQEAVWRNKPVVALESTIYTHGFPYPENVALALDLEKIVRKNGGTPATIGVLNGVVRVGLNSEEITALASSAGKPDTMKVSRRDLPYILGMGISGRKLNGGTTVAATMMIARRANINVFGTGGLGGVHRGGEDTMDVSADLTELGRTPVAVISSGCKSFLDIPRTLEYLETQGVTVCTFADGRTGDIDLPAFYTRESGIKSPLVVQDAKEAAAIIFAQHKLVELRCGGILFANPIPEEFSLPKAEIDLAINQAVQEAAQQGFHGHLNTPFILSRIKELTKGNSIPANRALIESNVAMATKVAFELCRFKQESLGGDSYTNFAQPASLEQQVEARGPAPRALTNGQTKVPSSSTSLKQELSEGHELLKVQPESPTADILVFGSLAQDVSCDYSPESQNTNGKATLDLQTHSSPQMYTSNIAKITHSIGGVGHNVALAASRVAGNSTVRLCSKIANDPAGTSILAALKNEGLDATGVIVVHNSGITDSAHRYPTAQYVAVNDGKKELVVAMADMSIFTEIQPRRIPLGWSKAIGNDPKWAVVDANWHPTYIKHLLRKLKWPSENRSTKTAYEPVSIPKSARIFHKEEPGSYTIPVPIFPLHFIDLSTPNQYELKAMHAAAAANGYFESDEWWKVIDALGIPSTGARDRFIALTNRKMTDKGIPLQTIALLPFIPTILTKLGAGGVLMTKLLKQGDPRLTDPTAAPFILSRNANESTEIGGVYMRLFPAAEKVEDVVSVNGVGDTFLGVVIAGLARGMKLEERLINIAQRGAVMTLRSKEAVSPDLGVLSRELEDREESEQADVLGWGRQPAKVLQSA
;
A
#
# COMPACT_ATOMS: atom_id res chain seq x y z
N MET A 1 55.98 -33.20 24.18
CA MET A 1 55.35 -33.16 22.84
C MET A 1 54.22 -32.15 22.89
N ILE A 2 54.46 -30.94 22.35
CA ILE A 2 53.54 -29.79 22.33
C ILE A 2 53.43 -29.31 20.87
N ARG A 3 52.20 -29.10 20.37
CA ARG A 3 51.76 -28.10 19.36
C ARG A 3 50.27 -28.34 19.08
N ARG A 4 49.35 -27.42 19.43
CA ARG A 4 48.90 -26.23 18.68
C ARG A 4 48.64 -26.51 17.19
N THR A 5 47.37 -26.50 16.81
CA THR A 5 46.90 -26.17 15.44
C THR A 5 45.69 -25.22 15.52
N CYS A 6 45.99 -23.93 15.67
CA CYS A 6 45.25 -22.93 14.91
C CYS A 6 45.74 -23.02 13.45
N CYS A 7 44.85 -23.01 12.47
CA CYS A 7 45.22 -22.60 11.12
C CYS A 7 44.07 -21.77 10.48
N PRO A 8 44.40 -20.58 9.93
CA PRO A 8 43.48 -19.67 9.27
C PRO A 8 43.41 -19.97 7.75
N SER A 9 42.62 -19.16 7.02
CA SER A 9 42.59 -18.97 5.56
C SER A 9 41.45 -19.66 4.77
N ARG A 10 40.46 -18.84 4.40
CA ARG A 10 39.74 -18.88 3.11
C ARG A 10 39.04 -17.53 2.90
N TRP A 11 39.85 -16.48 2.76
CA TRP A 11 39.44 -15.19 2.23
C TRP A 11 40.48 -14.79 1.18
N SER A 12 40.42 -15.47 0.04
CA SER A 12 40.94 -14.97 -1.23
C SER A 12 40.13 -15.67 -2.32
N GLN A 13 39.79 -14.92 -3.38
CA GLN A 13 38.95 -15.31 -4.52
C GLN A 13 37.44 -15.12 -4.33
N ASN A 14 36.98 -13.89 -4.54
CA ASN A 14 35.78 -13.66 -5.34
C ASN A 14 36.12 -12.53 -6.33
N ARG A 15 36.63 -12.93 -7.49
CA ARG A 15 36.71 -12.10 -8.69
C ARG A 15 35.28 -11.94 -9.23
N TRP A 16 34.98 -10.76 -9.72
CA TRP A 16 33.76 -10.44 -10.46
C TRP A 16 33.69 -11.29 -11.74
N PRO A 17 32.61 -12.06 -11.99
CA PRO A 17 32.45 -12.76 -13.24
C PRO A 17 31.81 -11.84 -14.30
N VAL A 18 32.60 -11.47 -15.30
CA VAL A 18 32.12 -10.80 -16.53
C VAL A 18 31.58 -11.87 -17.48
N LYS A 19 30.27 -11.88 -17.75
CA LYS A 19 29.69 -12.65 -18.86
C LYS A 19 29.90 -11.88 -20.18
N ARG A 20 30.80 -12.39 -21.05
CA ARG A 20 30.82 -12.05 -22.48
C ARG A 20 30.22 -13.22 -23.26
N SER A 21 29.05 -13.05 -23.85
CA SER A 21 28.52 -13.96 -24.86
C SER A 21 28.80 -13.41 -26.25
N SER A 22 29.76 -14.02 -26.92
CA SER A 22 30.07 -13.85 -28.34
C SER A 22 29.09 -14.66 -29.19
N GLN A 23 28.31 -14.00 -30.04
CA GLN A 23 27.74 -14.64 -31.23
C GLN A 23 27.84 -13.67 -32.42
N ALA A 24 28.94 -13.78 -33.14
CA ALA A 24 29.08 -13.34 -34.51
C ALA A 24 29.26 -14.60 -35.36
N ALA A 25 28.24 -14.98 -36.13
CA ALA A 25 28.34 -15.70 -37.40
C ALA A 25 26.92 -16.08 -37.86
N TYR A 26 26.32 -15.28 -38.73
CA TYR A 26 25.66 -15.78 -39.94
C TYR A 26 25.46 -14.59 -40.88
N ARG A 27 26.29 -14.54 -41.92
CA ARG A 27 26.23 -13.59 -43.04
C ARG A 27 25.41 -14.21 -44.17
N GLN A 28 24.72 -13.33 -44.89
CA GLN A 28 24.55 -13.24 -46.34
C GLN A 28 23.17 -13.47 -46.99
N LYS A 29 22.93 -12.53 -47.94
CA LYS A 29 21.92 -12.40 -49.01
C LYS A 29 20.65 -11.64 -48.57
N ALA A 30 20.23 -10.53 -49.19
CA ALA A 30 20.57 -9.96 -50.50
C ALA A 30 20.27 -8.44 -50.61
N ARG A 31 21.15 -7.76 -51.36
CA ARG A 31 21.01 -6.63 -52.30
C ARG A 31 19.84 -5.60 -52.15
N ASN A 32 20.28 -4.34 -51.96
CA ASN A 32 19.83 -3.01 -52.46
C ASN A 32 19.12 -2.97 -53.85
N PRO A 33 18.57 -1.82 -54.37
CA PRO A 33 18.69 -0.41 -53.88
C PRO A 33 17.44 0.53 -54.04
N LEU A 34 17.56 1.75 -53.45
CA LEU A 34 17.18 3.11 -53.92
C LEU A 34 15.80 3.40 -54.55
N ASN A 35 15.09 4.42 -54.03
CA ASN A 35 14.81 5.65 -54.82
C ASN A 35 14.29 6.83 -53.98
N ASP A 36 14.86 8.00 -54.27
CA ASP A 36 14.40 9.35 -53.95
C ASP A 36 13.11 9.71 -54.71
N ASN A 37 12.27 10.59 -54.14
CA ASN A 37 11.94 11.87 -54.77
C ASN A 37 10.99 12.75 -53.96
N ALA A 38 11.26 14.05 -54.05
CA ALA A 38 10.58 15.16 -53.41
C ALA A 38 9.45 15.78 -54.27
N HIS A 39 8.72 16.70 -53.62
CA HIS A 39 7.94 17.82 -54.14
C HIS A 39 6.51 17.61 -54.68
N ARG A 40 5.55 18.23 -53.97
CA ARG A 40 4.62 19.19 -54.58
C ARG A 40 4.05 20.19 -53.57
N THR A 41 4.10 21.46 -53.92
CA THR A 41 3.51 22.64 -53.25
C THR A 41 2.23 23.12 -53.97
N LYS A 42 1.52 24.06 -53.32
CA LYS A 42 0.40 24.95 -53.73
C LYS A 42 -0.91 24.64 -52.95
N THR A 43 -1.70 25.56 -52.38
CA THR A 43 -1.86 27.05 -52.45
C THR A 43 -2.96 27.49 -51.44
N GLY A 44 -2.90 28.73 -50.91
CA GLY A 44 -4.11 29.59 -50.68
C GLY A 44 -4.62 29.93 -49.26
N SER A 45 -4.11 31.04 -48.69
CA SER A 45 -4.73 32.21 -47.97
C SER A 45 -5.90 32.13 -46.91
N PRO A 46 -6.02 33.13 -45.99
CA PRO A 46 -6.53 33.01 -44.58
C PRO A 46 -7.85 33.81 -44.32
N PRO A 47 -8.26 34.22 -43.08
CA PRO A 47 -8.30 33.62 -41.72
C PRO A 47 -9.73 33.66 -41.08
N VAL A 48 -10.04 32.83 -40.07
CA VAL A 48 -11.08 33.17 -39.06
C VAL A 48 -10.66 32.64 -37.69
N ARG A 49 -10.54 33.54 -36.71
CA ARG A 49 -10.28 33.23 -35.30
C ARG A 49 -11.55 32.63 -34.67
N TYR A 50 -11.45 31.41 -34.16
CA TYR A 50 -12.29 30.90 -33.08
C TYR A 50 -11.40 30.29 -32.00
N THR A 51 -11.62 30.74 -30.77
CA THR A 51 -11.05 30.27 -29.50
C THR A 51 -11.23 28.75 -29.35
N VAL A 52 -10.13 28.01 -29.16
CA VAL A 52 -10.15 26.57 -28.82
C VAL A 52 -9.42 26.35 -27.51
N GLY A 53 -10.16 25.84 -26.53
CA GLY A 53 -9.63 25.30 -25.28
C GLY A 53 -8.73 24.09 -25.55
N GLN A 54 -7.57 24.10 -24.91
CA GLN A 54 -6.59 23.03 -24.99
C GLN A 54 -7.10 21.76 -24.30
N THR A 55 -7.18 20.66 -25.04
CA THR A 55 -7.11 19.30 -24.49
C THR A 55 -6.00 18.54 -25.20
N SER A 56 -4.78 18.61 -24.66
CA SER A 56 -3.66 17.79 -25.12
C SER A 56 -3.75 16.40 -24.49
N ALA A 57 -4.41 15.49 -25.20
CA ALA A 57 -4.30 14.06 -24.97
C ALA A 57 -2.88 13.58 -25.32
N GLN A 58 -1.97 13.54 -24.35
CA GLN A 58 -0.69 12.84 -24.50
C GLN A 58 -0.91 11.33 -24.38
N LYS A 59 -0.80 10.64 -25.52
CA LYS A 59 -0.84 9.19 -25.67
C LYS A 59 0.25 8.53 -24.82
N LYS A 60 -0.15 7.87 -23.73
CA LYS A 60 0.68 6.88 -23.00
C LYS A 60 1.22 5.83 -23.98
N LYS A 61 2.54 5.58 -23.98
CA LYS A 61 3.12 4.38 -24.61
C LYS A 61 2.51 3.15 -23.93
N LYS A 62 1.62 2.44 -24.62
CA LYS A 62 1.00 1.19 -24.15
C LYS A 62 2.10 0.16 -23.88
N SER A 63 2.05 -0.44 -22.69
CA SER A 63 2.77 -1.68 -22.37
C SER A 63 2.55 -2.69 -23.50
N VAL A 64 3.64 -3.29 -23.99
CA VAL A 64 3.63 -4.06 -25.25
C VAL A 64 2.73 -5.30 -25.17
N HIS A 65 2.36 -5.79 -23.97
CA HIS A 65 1.39 -6.88 -23.80
C HIS A 65 0.54 -6.69 -22.52
N GLU A 66 -0.55 -5.93 -22.59
CA GLU A 66 -1.52 -5.81 -21.49
C GLU A 66 -2.46 -7.02 -21.46
N VAL A 67 -2.36 -7.87 -20.43
CA VAL A 67 -3.12 -9.13 -20.31
C VAL A 67 -4.46 -9.00 -19.56
N LEU A 68 -4.68 -7.87 -18.89
CA LEU A 68 -5.89 -7.55 -18.13
C LEU A 68 -6.32 -6.12 -18.43
N GLN A 69 -7.56 -5.95 -18.87
CA GLN A 69 -8.17 -4.64 -19.13
C GLN A 69 -9.49 -4.54 -18.37
N ILE A 70 -9.62 -3.49 -17.57
CA ILE A 70 -10.82 -3.18 -16.81
C ILE A 70 -11.49 -1.99 -17.48
N SER A 71 -12.80 -2.05 -17.72
CA SER A 71 -13.53 -0.97 -18.38
C SER A 71 -13.52 0.30 -17.53
N PRO A 72 -13.54 1.50 -18.14
CA PRO A 72 -13.59 2.76 -17.40
C PRO A 72 -14.76 2.85 -16.43
N GLU A 73 -15.93 2.31 -16.82
CA GLU A 73 -17.13 2.29 -15.98
C GLU A 73 -16.90 1.50 -14.69
N VAL A 74 -16.33 0.28 -14.80
CA VAL A 74 -16.04 -0.56 -13.64
C VAL A 74 -14.93 0.07 -12.78
N GLN A 75 -13.90 0.64 -13.40
CA GLN A 75 -12.83 1.35 -12.67
C GLN A 75 -13.40 2.52 -11.86
N GLU A 76 -14.27 3.33 -12.46
CA GLU A 76 -14.91 4.46 -11.80
C GLU A 76 -15.83 4.01 -10.66
N ALA A 77 -16.66 2.98 -10.89
CA ALA A 77 -17.57 2.45 -9.89
C ALA A 77 -16.82 1.90 -8.67
N VAL A 78 -15.76 1.11 -8.89
CA VAL A 78 -14.88 0.62 -7.82
C VAL A 78 -14.18 1.79 -7.10
N TRP A 79 -13.70 2.79 -7.84
CA TRP A 79 -13.02 3.96 -7.27
C TRP A 79 -13.94 4.81 -6.37
N ARG A 80 -15.21 4.98 -6.78
CA ARG A 80 -16.24 5.72 -6.05
C ARG A 80 -16.99 4.89 -4.99
N ASN A 81 -16.59 3.63 -4.75
CA ASN A 81 -17.32 2.69 -3.88
C ASN A 81 -18.81 2.55 -4.27
N LYS A 82 -19.13 2.58 -5.55
CA LYS A 82 -20.46 2.21 -6.06
C LYS A 82 -20.61 0.67 -6.05
N PRO A 83 -21.84 0.14 -5.95
CA PRO A 83 -22.09 -1.29 -6.02
C PRO A 83 -21.64 -1.84 -7.38
N VAL A 84 -20.74 -2.82 -7.37
CA VAL A 84 -20.26 -3.51 -8.58
C VAL A 84 -20.50 -5.00 -8.41
N VAL A 85 -21.08 -5.63 -9.44
CA VAL A 85 -21.40 -7.06 -9.46
C VAL A 85 -20.64 -7.71 -10.62
N ALA A 86 -19.76 -8.66 -10.30
CA ALA A 86 -19.12 -9.49 -11.33
C ALA A 86 -20.14 -10.46 -11.93
N LEU A 87 -20.00 -10.77 -13.22
CA LEU A 87 -20.77 -11.79 -13.93
C LEU A 87 -19.79 -12.67 -14.73
N GLU A 88 -19.99 -13.99 -14.72
CA GLU A 88 -19.15 -14.92 -15.50
C GLU A 88 -19.60 -14.99 -16.97
N SER A 89 -18.74 -15.53 -17.84
CA SER A 89 -19.04 -15.70 -19.26
C SER A 89 -19.10 -17.15 -19.75
N THR A 90 -18.77 -18.14 -18.89
CA THR A 90 -18.99 -19.56 -19.22
C THR A 90 -20.46 -19.87 -19.43
N ILE A 91 -21.36 -19.20 -18.68
CA ILE A 91 -22.81 -19.36 -18.85
C ILE A 91 -23.21 -19.07 -20.31
N TYR A 92 -22.65 -18.02 -20.92
CA TYR A 92 -23.03 -17.63 -22.28
C TYR A 92 -22.33 -18.44 -23.37
N THR A 93 -21.10 -18.88 -23.11
CA THR A 93 -20.28 -19.57 -24.12
C THR A 93 -20.47 -21.09 -24.13
N HIS A 94 -20.88 -21.68 -22.99
CA HIS A 94 -20.98 -23.13 -22.81
C HIS A 94 -22.24 -23.57 -22.03
N GLY A 95 -23.02 -22.63 -21.47
CA GLY A 95 -24.20 -22.94 -20.65
C GLY A 95 -25.54 -22.73 -21.35
N PHE A 96 -25.61 -21.86 -22.36
CA PHE A 96 -26.83 -21.56 -23.12
C PHE A 96 -26.56 -21.65 -24.64
N PRO A 97 -27.56 -22.08 -25.43
CA PRO A 97 -27.48 -22.07 -26.88
C PRO A 97 -27.49 -20.63 -27.43
N TYR A 98 -26.96 -20.47 -28.64
CA TYR A 98 -27.08 -19.24 -29.42
C TYR A 98 -28.39 -19.27 -30.23
N PRO A 99 -29.16 -18.16 -30.31
CA PRO A 99 -28.84 -16.79 -29.86
C PRO A 99 -29.32 -16.44 -28.44
N GLU A 100 -29.97 -17.35 -27.71
CA GLU A 100 -30.52 -17.04 -26.38
C GLU A 100 -29.45 -16.61 -25.37
N ASN A 101 -28.22 -17.10 -25.53
CA ASN A 101 -27.08 -16.75 -24.71
C ASN A 101 -26.71 -15.25 -24.76
N VAL A 102 -26.83 -14.59 -25.91
CA VAL A 102 -26.59 -13.15 -26.07
C VAL A 102 -27.67 -12.35 -25.35
N ALA A 103 -28.93 -12.74 -25.57
CA ALA A 103 -30.08 -12.08 -24.94
C ALA A 103 -29.98 -12.16 -23.41
N LEU A 104 -29.68 -13.35 -22.89
CA LEU A 104 -29.44 -13.57 -21.46
C LEU A 104 -28.32 -12.67 -20.94
N ALA A 105 -27.14 -12.65 -21.60
CA ALA A 105 -26.01 -11.85 -21.14
C ALA A 105 -26.34 -10.35 -21.01
N LEU A 106 -27.01 -9.80 -22.03
CA LEU A 106 -27.44 -8.39 -22.03
C LEU A 106 -28.53 -8.13 -20.98
N ASP A 107 -29.45 -9.07 -20.78
CA ASP A 107 -30.51 -8.94 -19.79
C ASP A 107 -29.98 -8.98 -18.35
N LEU A 108 -28.95 -9.78 -18.05
CA LEU A 108 -28.31 -9.78 -16.73
C LEU A 108 -27.61 -8.44 -16.44
N GLU A 109 -26.95 -7.81 -17.42
CA GLU A 109 -26.40 -6.46 -17.22
C GLU A 109 -27.49 -5.43 -16.94
N LYS A 110 -28.64 -5.52 -17.63
CA LYS A 110 -29.80 -4.66 -17.37
C LYS A 110 -30.34 -4.86 -15.96
N ILE A 111 -30.40 -6.09 -15.46
CA ILE A 111 -30.86 -6.38 -14.10
C ILE A 111 -29.95 -5.73 -13.06
N VAL A 112 -28.63 -5.83 -13.21
CA VAL A 112 -27.68 -5.15 -12.31
C VAL A 112 -27.91 -3.63 -12.33
N ARG A 113 -28.02 -3.04 -13.54
CA ARG A 113 -28.28 -1.60 -13.69
C ARG A 113 -29.60 -1.16 -13.10
N LYS A 114 -30.69 -1.91 -13.32
CA LYS A 114 -32.04 -1.64 -12.78
C LYS A 114 -32.06 -1.65 -11.25
N ASN A 115 -31.23 -2.50 -10.63
CA ASN A 115 -31.07 -2.58 -9.18
C ASN A 115 -29.99 -1.62 -8.63
N GLY A 116 -29.51 -0.65 -9.43
CA GLY A 116 -28.59 0.39 -9.00
C GLY A 116 -27.11 -0.01 -8.98
N GLY A 117 -26.75 -1.18 -9.51
CA GLY A 117 -25.39 -1.69 -9.62
C GLY A 117 -24.69 -1.35 -10.94
N THR A 118 -23.36 -1.47 -10.95
CA THR A 118 -22.54 -1.50 -12.16
C THR A 118 -22.20 -2.96 -12.51
N PRO A 119 -22.61 -3.49 -13.68
CA PRO A 119 -22.26 -4.84 -14.10
C PRO A 119 -20.79 -4.89 -14.52
N ALA A 120 -20.13 -5.99 -14.18
CA ALA A 120 -18.78 -6.30 -14.62
C ALA A 120 -18.75 -7.71 -15.19
N THR A 121 -19.25 -7.88 -16.42
CA THR A 121 -19.12 -9.15 -17.15
C THR A 121 -17.66 -9.43 -17.47
N ILE A 122 -17.15 -10.61 -17.08
CA ILE A 122 -15.74 -10.99 -17.17
C ILE A 122 -15.54 -12.09 -18.21
N GLY A 123 -14.62 -11.87 -19.14
CA GLY A 123 -14.28 -12.85 -20.18
C GLY A 123 -12.88 -12.63 -20.77
N VAL A 124 -12.44 -13.53 -21.62
CA VAL A 124 -11.20 -13.37 -22.39
C VAL A 124 -11.55 -13.12 -23.85
N LEU A 125 -11.08 -12.01 -24.40
CA LEU A 125 -11.23 -11.68 -25.81
C LEU A 125 -9.86 -11.52 -26.45
N ASN A 126 -9.61 -12.26 -27.52
CA ASN A 126 -8.33 -12.23 -28.26
C ASN A 126 -7.10 -12.41 -27.34
N GLY A 127 -7.18 -13.27 -26.33
CA GLY A 127 -6.11 -13.53 -25.37
C GLY A 127 -5.87 -12.43 -24.34
N VAL A 128 -6.83 -11.52 -24.14
CA VAL A 128 -6.79 -10.47 -23.10
C VAL A 128 -8.00 -10.63 -22.18
N VAL A 129 -7.78 -10.66 -20.87
CA VAL A 129 -8.88 -10.64 -19.90
C VAL A 129 -9.55 -9.26 -19.91
N ARG A 130 -10.87 -9.24 -20.01
CA ARG A 130 -11.72 -8.06 -19.98
C ARG A 130 -12.64 -8.12 -18.77
N VAL A 131 -12.71 -7.01 -18.02
CA VAL A 131 -13.62 -6.83 -16.87
C VAL A 131 -14.56 -5.68 -17.18
N GLY A 132 -15.85 -5.99 -17.36
CA GLY A 132 -16.85 -5.04 -17.85
C GLY A 132 -16.85 -4.98 -19.38
N LEU A 133 -17.25 -6.08 -20.03
CA LEU A 133 -17.46 -6.13 -21.48
C LEU A 133 -18.58 -5.15 -21.89
N ASN A 134 -18.41 -4.46 -23.02
CA ASN A 134 -19.52 -3.71 -23.62
C ASN A 134 -20.46 -4.62 -24.41
N SER A 135 -21.59 -4.09 -24.88
CA SER A 135 -22.61 -4.85 -25.62
C SER A 135 -22.04 -5.55 -26.86
N GLU A 136 -21.14 -4.91 -27.59
CA GLU A 136 -20.50 -5.48 -28.78
C GLU A 136 -19.56 -6.63 -28.41
N GLU A 137 -18.79 -6.47 -27.34
CA GLU A 137 -17.85 -7.46 -26.82
C GLU A 137 -18.58 -8.66 -26.20
N ILE A 138 -19.69 -8.44 -25.51
CA ILE A 138 -20.60 -9.50 -25.04
C ILE A 138 -21.14 -10.28 -26.22
N THR A 139 -21.66 -9.58 -27.23
CA THR A 139 -22.17 -10.21 -28.45
C THR A 139 -21.07 -11.01 -29.14
N ALA A 140 -19.86 -10.46 -29.26
CA ALA A 140 -18.73 -11.12 -29.88
C ALA A 140 -18.32 -12.41 -29.14
N LEU A 141 -18.25 -12.37 -27.80
CA LEU A 141 -17.91 -13.52 -26.97
C LEU A 141 -19.01 -14.59 -26.98
N ALA A 142 -20.28 -14.20 -26.85
CA ALA A 142 -21.40 -15.14 -26.85
C ALA A 142 -21.63 -15.76 -28.24
N SER A 143 -21.39 -15.02 -29.32
CA SER A 143 -21.44 -15.52 -30.70
C SER A 143 -20.25 -16.41 -31.07
N SER A 144 -19.24 -16.51 -30.20
CA SER A 144 -18.12 -17.45 -30.36
C SER A 144 -18.36 -18.80 -29.69
N ALA A 145 -19.50 -18.98 -29.01
CA ALA A 145 -19.92 -20.25 -28.44
C ALA A 145 -19.84 -21.40 -29.47
N GLY A 146 -19.26 -22.54 -29.05
CA GLY A 146 -19.08 -23.72 -29.90
C GLY A 146 -17.99 -23.63 -30.96
N LYS A 147 -17.30 -22.50 -31.12
CA LYS A 147 -16.17 -22.37 -32.06
C LYS A 147 -14.87 -22.93 -31.47
N PRO A 148 -13.99 -23.52 -32.30
CA PRO A 148 -12.74 -24.14 -31.83
C PRO A 148 -11.72 -23.16 -31.23
N ASP A 149 -11.89 -21.86 -31.48
CA ASP A 149 -11.08 -20.77 -30.93
C ASP A 149 -11.64 -20.19 -29.62
N THR A 150 -12.71 -20.78 -29.08
CA THR A 150 -13.35 -20.37 -27.83
C THR A 150 -13.18 -21.43 -26.75
N MET A 151 -12.47 -21.07 -25.68
CA MET A 151 -12.16 -21.99 -24.58
C MET A 151 -13.10 -21.80 -23.39
N LYS A 152 -13.40 -22.87 -22.66
CA LYS A 152 -13.87 -22.80 -21.28
C LYS A 152 -12.66 -22.56 -20.38
N VAL A 153 -12.64 -21.43 -19.68
CA VAL A 153 -11.46 -20.96 -18.94
C VAL A 153 -11.69 -21.07 -17.44
N SER A 154 -11.00 -22.02 -16.81
CA SER A 154 -10.82 -22.10 -15.36
C SER A 154 -9.47 -21.54 -14.92
N ARG A 155 -9.17 -21.59 -13.63
CA ARG A 155 -7.93 -21.06 -13.03
C ARG A 155 -6.68 -21.51 -13.78
N ARG A 156 -6.59 -22.80 -14.11
CA ARG A 156 -5.42 -23.40 -14.79
C ARG A 156 -5.28 -22.98 -16.25
N ASP A 157 -6.38 -22.58 -16.88
CA ASP A 157 -6.44 -22.28 -18.31
C ASP A 157 -6.08 -20.82 -18.59
N LEU A 158 -6.20 -19.93 -17.58
CA LEU A 158 -5.90 -18.50 -17.68
C LEU A 158 -4.47 -18.23 -18.20
N PRO A 159 -3.39 -18.81 -17.63
CA PRO A 159 -2.04 -18.58 -18.14
C PRO A 159 -1.87 -19.03 -19.60
N TYR A 160 -2.52 -20.13 -19.99
CA TYR A 160 -2.43 -20.67 -21.34
C TYR A 160 -3.09 -19.72 -22.36
N ILE A 161 -4.36 -19.34 -22.15
CA ILE A 161 -5.08 -18.50 -23.11
C ILE A 161 -4.46 -17.10 -23.23
N LEU A 162 -3.97 -16.54 -22.11
CA LEU A 162 -3.25 -15.27 -22.10
C LEU A 162 -1.88 -15.39 -22.80
N GLY A 163 -1.15 -16.47 -22.53
CA GLY A 163 0.14 -16.76 -23.17
C GLY A 163 0.02 -16.91 -24.69
N MET A 164 -1.04 -17.59 -25.16
CA MET A 164 -1.37 -17.68 -26.59
C MET A 164 -1.66 -16.30 -27.19
N GLY A 165 -2.38 -15.43 -26.46
CA GLY A 165 -2.59 -14.04 -26.85
C GLY A 165 -1.29 -13.26 -27.03
N ILE A 166 -0.36 -13.39 -26.06
CA ILE A 166 0.97 -12.78 -26.12
C ILE A 166 1.77 -13.31 -27.32
N SER A 167 1.70 -14.61 -27.59
CA SER A 167 2.39 -15.24 -28.72
C SER A 167 1.72 -14.98 -30.08
N GLY A 168 0.65 -14.19 -30.13
CA GLY A 168 -0.04 -13.79 -31.36
C GLY A 168 -1.23 -14.66 -31.78
N ARG A 169 -1.52 -15.75 -31.04
CA ARG A 169 -2.70 -16.60 -31.27
C ARG A 169 -3.89 -16.06 -30.49
N LYS A 170 -4.79 -15.38 -31.19
CA LYS A 170 -6.00 -14.78 -30.61
C LYS A 170 -7.04 -15.86 -30.33
N LEU A 171 -7.31 -16.08 -29.05
CA LEU A 171 -8.33 -17.02 -28.55
C LEU A 171 -9.35 -16.26 -27.69
N ASN A 172 -10.60 -16.67 -27.76
CA ASN A 172 -11.65 -16.19 -26.87
C ASN A 172 -11.88 -17.19 -25.75
N GLY A 173 -12.43 -16.74 -24.63
CA GLY A 173 -12.62 -17.61 -23.48
C GLY A 173 -13.74 -17.16 -22.55
N GLY A 174 -14.67 -18.08 -22.32
CA GLY A 174 -15.66 -17.93 -21.25
C GLY A 174 -15.03 -18.26 -19.91
N THR A 175 -15.04 -17.33 -18.97
CA THR A 175 -14.49 -17.57 -17.61
C THR A 175 -15.52 -18.32 -16.77
N THR A 176 -15.08 -19.39 -16.09
CA THR A 176 -15.87 -20.14 -15.10
C THR A 176 -15.90 -19.40 -13.77
N VAL A 177 -16.77 -19.81 -12.83
CA VAL A 177 -16.82 -19.29 -11.46
C VAL A 177 -15.42 -19.10 -10.85
N ALA A 178 -14.55 -20.12 -10.87
CA ALA A 178 -13.18 -19.99 -10.37
C ALA A 178 -12.37 -18.86 -11.05
N ALA A 179 -12.34 -18.83 -12.38
CA ALA A 179 -11.58 -17.80 -13.11
C ALA A 179 -12.19 -16.40 -12.91
N THR A 180 -13.51 -16.28 -12.90
CA THR A 180 -14.24 -15.04 -12.66
C THR A 180 -13.94 -14.49 -11.27
N MET A 181 -13.93 -15.33 -10.22
CA MET A 181 -13.56 -14.92 -8.86
C MET A 181 -12.15 -14.35 -8.79
N MET A 182 -11.16 -15.04 -9.37
CA MET A 182 -9.77 -14.57 -9.41
C MET A 182 -9.64 -13.19 -10.05
N ILE A 183 -10.30 -13.01 -11.20
CA ILE A 183 -10.24 -11.76 -11.96
C ILE A 183 -11.03 -10.65 -11.26
N ALA A 184 -12.22 -10.95 -10.73
CA ALA A 184 -13.04 -10.03 -9.97
C ALA A 184 -12.29 -9.50 -8.75
N ARG A 185 -11.60 -10.39 -8.01
CA ARG A 185 -10.74 -10.00 -6.90
C ARG A 185 -9.61 -9.09 -7.35
N ARG A 186 -8.97 -9.39 -8.49
CA ARG A 186 -7.89 -8.57 -9.06
C ARG A 186 -8.39 -7.18 -9.51
N ALA A 187 -9.66 -7.06 -9.88
CA ALA A 187 -10.37 -5.82 -10.18
C ALA A 187 -11.01 -5.16 -8.96
N ASN A 188 -10.81 -5.71 -7.75
CA ASN A 188 -11.36 -5.22 -6.48
C ASN A 188 -12.91 -5.20 -6.42
N ILE A 189 -13.53 -6.16 -7.09
CA ILE A 189 -14.96 -6.47 -7.02
C ILE A 189 -15.17 -7.57 -5.96
N ASN A 190 -16.12 -7.38 -5.05
CA ASN A 190 -16.29 -8.27 -3.88
C ASN A 190 -17.54 -9.15 -3.96
N VAL A 191 -18.42 -8.90 -4.93
CA VAL A 191 -19.71 -9.60 -5.08
C VAL A 191 -19.83 -10.12 -6.50
N PHE A 192 -20.21 -11.39 -6.64
CA PHE A 192 -20.35 -12.11 -7.89
C PHE A 192 -21.68 -12.86 -7.91
N GLY A 193 -22.51 -12.60 -8.92
CA GLY A 193 -23.75 -13.35 -9.17
C GLY A 193 -23.56 -14.38 -10.30
N THR A 194 -23.99 -15.63 -10.06
CA THR A 194 -24.01 -16.71 -11.06
C THR A 194 -25.27 -17.57 -10.88
N GLY A 195 -25.52 -18.50 -11.79
CA GLY A 195 -26.58 -19.51 -11.62
C GLY A 195 -26.27 -20.49 -10.50
N GLY A 196 -25.14 -21.21 -10.58
CA GLY A 196 -24.83 -22.31 -9.67
C GLY A 196 -23.37 -22.72 -9.74
N LEU A 197 -22.75 -22.99 -8.60
CA LEU A 197 -21.35 -23.42 -8.54
C LEU A 197 -21.15 -24.83 -9.12
N GLY A 198 -19.94 -25.11 -9.62
CA GLY A 198 -19.47 -26.49 -9.69
C GLY A 198 -19.24 -27.07 -8.28
N GLY A 199 -19.00 -28.37 -8.17
CA GLY A 199 -18.87 -29.03 -6.88
C GLY A 199 -18.20 -30.38 -6.98
N VAL A 200 -18.39 -31.21 -5.96
CA VAL A 200 -17.98 -32.62 -5.99
C VAL A 200 -18.97 -33.37 -6.88
N HIS A 201 -18.49 -34.07 -7.91
CA HIS A 201 -19.36 -34.91 -8.73
C HIS A 201 -19.79 -36.17 -7.95
N ARG A 202 -20.92 -36.77 -8.32
CA ARG A 202 -21.37 -38.04 -7.71
C ARG A 202 -20.35 -39.15 -8.05
N GLY A 203 -19.88 -39.88 -7.04
CA GLY A 203 -18.72 -40.79 -7.17
C GLY A 203 -17.36 -40.07 -7.14
N GLY A 204 -17.35 -38.80 -6.70
CA GLY A 204 -16.15 -37.97 -6.59
C GLY A 204 -15.15 -38.47 -5.54
N GLU A 205 -15.59 -39.27 -4.57
CA GLU A 205 -14.74 -39.93 -3.59
C GLU A 205 -13.73 -40.92 -4.22
N ASP A 206 -14.10 -41.53 -5.34
CA ASP A 206 -13.26 -42.49 -6.07
C ASP A 206 -12.57 -41.81 -7.26
N THR A 207 -13.34 -41.02 -8.01
CA THR A 207 -12.88 -40.41 -9.27
C THR A 207 -12.05 -39.14 -9.06
N MET A 208 -12.18 -38.50 -7.90
CA MET A 208 -11.61 -37.18 -7.59
C MET A 208 -12.06 -36.08 -8.58
N ASP A 209 -13.22 -36.26 -9.24
CA ASP A 209 -13.82 -35.24 -10.11
C ASP A 209 -14.47 -34.13 -9.25
N VAL A 210 -13.63 -33.19 -8.81
CA VAL A 210 -13.98 -32.07 -7.94
C VAL A 210 -13.73 -30.75 -8.67
N SER A 211 -14.76 -29.89 -8.73
CA SER A 211 -14.63 -28.58 -9.38
C SER A 211 -13.58 -27.70 -8.70
N ALA A 212 -12.78 -27.03 -9.53
CA ALA A 212 -11.85 -25.99 -9.07
C ALA A 212 -12.55 -24.81 -8.38
N ASP A 213 -13.86 -24.63 -8.60
CA ASP A 213 -14.68 -23.59 -7.96
C ASP A 213 -14.62 -23.67 -6.43
N LEU A 214 -14.64 -24.88 -5.86
CA LEU A 214 -14.64 -25.07 -4.40
C LEU A 214 -13.30 -24.65 -3.77
N THR A 215 -12.20 -25.01 -4.44
CA THR A 215 -10.87 -24.62 -3.99
C THR A 215 -10.63 -23.12 -4.20
N GLU A 216 -11.22 -22.52 -5.24
CA GLU A 216 -11.14 -21.08 -5.45
C GLU A 216 -11.94 -20.31 -4.39
N LEU A 217 -13.12 -20.82 -4.00
CA LEU A 217 -13.87 -20.33 -2.85
C LEU A 217 -13.02 -20.39 -1.58
N GLY A 218 -12.21 -21.43 -1.35
CA GLY A 218 -11.29 -21.44 -0.20
C GLY A 218 -10.18 -20.37 -0.24
N ARG A 219 -9.86 -19.82 -1.42
CA ARG A 219 -8.68 -18.95 -1.63
C ARG A 219 -8.99 -17.48 -1.86
N THR A 220 -10.14 -17.18 -2.44
CA THR A 220 -10.43 -15.87 -3.00
C THR A 220 -11.60 -15.22 -2.28
N PRO A 221 -11.39 -14.12 -1.52
CA PRO A 221 -12.43 -13.46 -0.74
C PRO A 221 -13.34 -12.63 -1.65
N VAL A 222 -14.22 -13.34 -2.35
CA VAL A 222 -15.31 -12.82 -3.17
C VAL A 222 -16.57 -13.58 -2.74
N ALA A 223 -17.64 -12.84 -2.46
CA ALA A 223 -18.94 -13.42 -2.15
C ALA A 223 -19.63 -13.87 -3.43
N VAL A 224 -20.01 -15.13 -3.49
CA VAL A 224 -20.70 -15.75 -4.63
C VAL A 224 -22.16 -15.98 -4.25
N ILE A 225 -23.06 -15.33 -4.99
CA ILE A 225 -24.51 -15.55 -4.88
C ILE A 225 -24.90 -16.50 -6.00
N SER A 226 -25.48 -17.64 -5.64
CA SER A 226 -25.89 -18.68 -6.59
C SER A 226 -27.00 -19.56 -6.00
N SER A 227 -27.67 -20.39 -6.79
CA SER A 227 -28.72 -21.29 -6.30
C SER A 227 -28.16 -22.62 -5.79
N GLY A 228 -27.10 -22.54 -4.98
CA GLY A 228 -26.31 -23.69 -4.55
C GLY A 228 -25.46 -24.27 -5.68
N CYS A 229 -24.98 -25.50 -5.51
CA CYS A 229 -24.30 -26.21 -6.59
C CYS A 229 -25.30 -26.81 -7.58
N LYS A 230 -24.86 -27.03 -8.82
CA LYS A 230 -25.69 -27.66 -9.85
C LYS A 230 -26.26 -29.00 -9.34
N SER A 231 -27.53 -29.25 -9.61
CA SER A 231 -28.34 -30.33 -9.01
C SER A 231 -27.84 -31.76 -9.26
N PHE A 232 -27.04 -31.97 -10.32
CA PHE A 232 -26.45 -33.28 -10.64
C PHE A 232 -25.16 -33.58 -9.85
N LEU A 233 -24.68 -32.64 -9.07
CA LEU A 233 -23.51 -32.80 -8.20
C LEU A 233 -23.90 -33.47 -6.87
N ASP A 234 -22.89 -33.80 -6.08
CA ASP A 234 -23.04 -34.34 -4.74
C ASP A 234 -23.06 -33.19 -3.72
N ILE A 235 -24.27 -32.81 -3.28
CA ILE A 235 -24.47 -31.69 -2.36
C ILE A 235 -23.80 -31.95 -0.99
N PRO A 236 -24.05 -33.09 -0.30
CA PRO A 236 -23.38 -33.39 0.96
C PRO A 236 -21.86 -33.31 0.88
N ARG A 237 -21.23 -34.00 -0.09
CA ARG A 237 -19.77 -33.97 -0.23
C ARG A 237 -19.25 -32.58 -0.62
N THR A 238 -20.04 -31.81 -1.36
CA THR A 238 -19.68 -30.42 -1.68
C THR A 238 -19.65 -29.55 -0.42
N LEU A 239 -20.58 -29.73 0.52
CA LEU A 239 -20.56 -29.01 1.80
C LEU A 239 -19.36 -29.40 2.65
N GLU A 240 -19.07 -30.71 2.78
CA GLU A 240 -17.88 -31.20 3.51
C GLU A 240 -16.56 -30.65 2.94
N TYR A 241 -16.46 -30.58 1.61
CA TYR A 241 -15.30 -30.00 0.95
C TYR A 241 -15.19 -28.49 1.23
N LEU A 242 -16.31 -27.76 1.18
CA LEU A 242 -16.34 -26.32 1.47
C LEU A 242 -16.00 -26.03 2.94
N GLU A 243 -16.48 -26.84 3.87
CA GLU A 243 -16.08 -26.80 5.29
C GLU A 243 -14.57 -27.01 5.43
N THR A 244 -14.03 -28.03 4.78
CA THR A 244 -12.58 -28.31 4.77
C THR A 244 -11.76 -27.14 4.20
N GLN A 245 -12.30 -26.42 3.22
CA GLN A 245 -11.68 -25.22 2.64
C GLN A 245 -11.91 -23.94 3.45
N GLY A 246 -12.63 -24.00 4.58
CA GLY A 246 -12.93 -22.84 5.43
C GLY A 246 -13.89 -21.84 4.76
N VAL A 247 -14.76 -22.31 3.86
CA VAL A 247 -15.71 -21.45 3.14
C VAL A 247 -16.98 -21.30 3.96
N THR A 248 -17.39 -20.06 4.22
CA THR A 248 -18.68 -19.78 4.85
C THR A 248 -19.81 -20.04 3.84
N VAL A 249 -20.79 -20.86 4.23
CA VAL A 249 -21.98 -21.17 3.41
C VAL A 249 -23.24 -20.74 4.14
N CYS A 250 -23.99 -19.82 3.55
CA CYS A 250 -25.25 -19.32 4.08
C CYS A 250 -26.37 -19.46 3.05
N THR A 251 -27.59 -19.81 3.46
CA THR A 251 -28.78 -19.79 2.59
C THR A 251 -29.67 -18.60 2.92
N PHE A 252 -30.21 -17.91 1.91
CA PHE A 252 -31.20 -16.87 2.13
C PHE A 252 -32.52 -17.47 2.61
N ALA A 253 -33.04 -16.93 3.71
CA ALA A 253 -34.24 -17.43 4.34
C ALA A 253 -35.50 -17.21 3.51
N ASP A 254 -35.50 -16.16 2.67
CA ASP A 254 -36.57 -15.78 1.74
C ASP A 254 -38.00 -15.88 2.30
N GLY A 255 -38.16 -15.55 3.59
CA GLY A 255 -39.43 -15.55 4.32
C GLY A 255 -39.77 -16.88 5.01
N ARG A 256 -38.99 -17.94 4.79
CA ARG A 256 -39.09 -19.21 5.52
C ARG A 256 -38.41 -19.11 6.89
N THR A 257 -38.89 -19.90 7.84
CA THR A 257 -38.38 -19.96 9.22
C THR A 257 -37.98 -21.40 9.59
N GLY A 258 -37.07 -21.56 10.54
CA GLY A 258 -36.58 -22.87 11.00
C GLY A 258 -35.41 -23.41 10.18
N ASP A 259 -35.30 -24.74 10.08
CA ASP A 259 -34.21 -25.41 9.39
C ASP A 259 -34.39 -25.35 7.87
N ILE A 260 -33.70 -24.43 7.23
CA ILE A 260 -33.79 -24.18 5.79
C ILE A 260 -32.82 -25.06 5.03
N ASP A 261 -33.34 -25.73 3.99
CA ASP A 261 -32.54 -26.53 3.07
C ASP A 261 -31.64 -25.66 2.20
N LEU A 262 -30.43 -26.13 1.94
CA LEU A 262 -29.62 -25.59 0.84
C LEU A 262 -30.37 -25.82 -0.48
N PRO A 263 -30.51 -24.82 -1.37
CA PRO A 263 -31.16 -25.03 -2.66
C PRO A 263 -30.35 -25.97 -3.56
N ALA A 264 -31.04 -26.80 -4.34
CA ALA A 264 -30.45 -27.72 -5.31
C ALA A 264 -30.68 -27.23 -6.74
N PHE A 265 -30.26 -26.00 -7.03
CA PHE A 265 -30.32 -25.38 -8.35
C PHE A 265 -31.74 -25.24 -8.92
N TYR A 266 -32.32 -26.30 -9.49
CA TYR A 266 -33.68 -26.32 -10.04
C TYR A 266 -34.79 -26.41 -8.99
N THR A 267 -34.44 -26.77 -7.76
CA THR A 267 -35.39 -26.92 -6.65
C THR A 267 -34.98 -26.06 -5.47
N ARG A 268 -35.98 -25.56 -4.74
CA ARG A 268 -35.79 -24.82 -3.49
C ARG A 268 -35.29 -25.70 -2.34
N GLU A 269 -35.57 -26.99 -2.42
CA GLU A 269 -35.29 -27.98 -1.38
C GLU A 269 -34.39 -29.09 -1.93
N SER A 270 -33.24 -29.28 -1.30
CA SER A 270 -32.31 -30.37 -1.62
C SER A 270 -32.54 -31.62 -0.77
N GLY A 271 -33.19 -31.48 0.39
CA GLY A 271 -33.18 -32.47 1.48
C GLY A 271 -31.98 -32.33 2.41
N ILE A 272 -31.06 -31.38 2.17
CA ILE A 272 -29.84 -31.15 2.96
C ILE A 272 -29.93 -29.77 3.62
N LYS A 273 -29.74 -29.72 4.94
CA LYS A 273 -29.81 -28.47 5.71
C LYS A 273 -28.64 -27.55 5.40
N SER A 274 -28.93 -26.26 5.32
CA SER A 274 -27.90 -25.23 5.15
C SER A 274 -27.09 -25.07 6.44
N PRO A 275 -25.74 -24.94 6.39
CA PRO A 275 -24.92 -24.73 7.58
C PRO A 275 -25.28 -23.45 8.35
N LEU A 276 -25.55 -22.37 7.61
CA LEU A 276 -25.99 -21.08 8.15
C LEU A 276 -27.15 -20.54 7.32
N VAL A 277 -27.93 -19.63 7.91
CA VAL A 277 -29.06 -18.96 7.27
C VAL A 277 -28.90 -17.45 7.45
N VAL A 278 -29.24 -16.68 6.41
CA VAL A 278 -29.29 -15.21 6.42
C VAL A 278 -30.66 -14.73 6.00
N GLN A 279 -31.20 -13.72 6.67
CA GLN A 279 -32.56 -13.23 6.42
C GLN A 279 -32.65 -12.45 5.12
N ASP A 280 -31.70 -11.55 4.88
CA ASP A 280 -31.78 -10.60 3.78
C ASP A 280 -30.40 -10.18 3.24
N ALA A 281 -30.42 -9.31 2.23
CA ALA A 281 -29.21 -8.77 1.61
C ALA A 281 -28.35 -7.94 2.57
N LYS A 282 -28.93 -7.36 3.62
CA LYS A 282 -28.23 -6.54 4.62
C LYS A 282 -27.41 -7.44 5.54
N GLU A 283 -27.96 -8.56 6.03
CA GLU A 283 -27.19 -9.53 6.81
C GLU A 283 -26.05 -10.14 5.99
N ALA A 284 -26.33 -10.55 4.74
CA ALA A 284 -25.30 -11.05 3.84
C ALA A 284 -24.17 -10.01 3.63
N ALA A 285 -24.53 -8.75 3.40
CA ALA A 285 -23.56 -7.66 3.28
C ALA A 285 -22.77 -7.40 4.56
N ALA A 286 -23.40 -7.54 5.74
CA ALA A 286 -22.74 -7.40 7.03
C ALA A 286 -21.68 -8.50 7.25
N ILE A 287 -21.97 -9.74 6.86
CA ILE A 287 -21.00 -10.85 6.92
C ILE A 287 -19.81 -10.58 5.99
N ILE A 288 -20.06 -10.13 4.75
CA ILE A 288 -18.99 -9.73 3.82
C ILE A 288 -18.17 -8.57 4.40
N PHE A 289 -18.84 -7.59 5.01
CA PHE A 289 -18.19 -6.45 5.62
C PHE A 289 -17.31 -6.88 6.81
N ALA A 290 -17.79 -7.76 7.68
CA ALA A 290 -17.04 -8.34 8.79
C ALA A 290 -15.83 -9.13 8.28
N GLN A 291 -15.99 -9.96 7.25
CA GLN A 291 -14.88 -10.66 6.59
C GLN A 291 -13.81 -9.67 6.10
N HIS A 292 -14.21 -8.54 5.50
CA HIS A 292 -13.28 -7.50 5.08
C HIS A 292 -12.57 -6.77 6.22
N LYS A 293 -13.06 -6.85 7.46
CA LYS A 293 -12.38 -6.31 8.65
C LYS A 293 -11.36 -7.30 9.22
N LEU A 294 -11.57 -8.60 9.01
CA LEU A 294 -10.72 -9.69 9.50
C LEU A 294 -9.67 -10.15 8.46
N VAL A 295 -9.05 -9.20 7.75
CA VAL A 295 -8.14 -9.50 6.61
C VAL A 295 -6.96 -10.38 7.01
N GLU A 296 -6.47 -10.22 8.25
CA GLU A 296 -5.33 -10.96 8.79
C GLU A 296 -5.57 -12.47 8.88
N LEU A 297 -6.84 -12.89 9.00
CA LEU A 297 -7.23 -14.30 9.10
C LEU A 297 -7.23 -15.03 7.74
N ARG A 298 -6.93 -14.33 6.64
CA ARG A 298 -6.89 -14.88 5.26
C ARG A 298 -8.15 -15.70 4.90
N CYS A 299 -9.33 -15.25 5.33
CA CYS A 299 -10.59 -15.93 5.03
C CYS A 299 -10.79 -16.07 3.50
N GLY A 300 -11.35 -17.21 3.08
CA GLY A 300 -11.75 -17.46 1.69
C GLY A 300 -12.96 -16.63 1.26
N GLY A 301 -13.60 -17.02 0.17
CA GLY A 301 -14.89 -16.51 -0.28
C GLY A 301 -16.04 -16.96 0.63
N ILE A 302 -17.23 -16.46 0.30
CA ILE A 302 -18.49 -16.80 0.98
C ILE A 302 -19.47 -17.26 -0.09
N LEU A 303 -20.15 -18.37 0.15
CA LEU A 303 -21.28 -18.81 -0.67
C LEU A 303 -22.58 -18.35 -0.01
N PHE A 304 -23.32 -17.48 -0.68
CA PHE A 304 -24.71 -17.17 -0.35
C PHE A 304 -25.64 -17.91 -1.32
N ALA A 305 -26.23 -19.00 -0.85
CA ALA A 305 -27.17 -19.79 -1.60
C ALA A 305 -28.54 -19.09 -1.64
N ASN A 306 -28.96 -18.68 -2.83
CA ASN A 306 -30.24 -18.02 -3.09
C ASN A 306 -31.20 -19.00 -3.78
N PRO A 307 -32.26 -19.44 -3.11
CA PRO A 307 -33.27 -20.33 -3.67
C PRO A 307 -33.88 -19.78 -4.97
N ILE A 308 -34.19 -20.67 -5.91
CA ILE A 308 -34.97 -20.34 -7.11
C ILE A 308 -36.35 -19.78 -6.68
N PRO A 309 -36.94 -18.79 -7.39
CA PRO A 309 -38.30 -18.33 -7.10
C PRO A 309 -39.31 -19.49 -7.15
N GLU A 310 -40.31 -19.45 -6.28
CA GLU A 310 -41.26 -20.55 -6.07
C GLU A 310 -41.99 -20.92 -7.35
N GLU A 311 -42.43 -19.95 -8.14
CA GLU A 311 -43.17 -20.18 -9.37
C GLU A 311 -42.34 -20.88 -10.48
N PHE A 312 -41.01 -20.89 -10.35
CA PHE A 312 -40.08 -21.53 -11.29
C PHE A 312 -39.40 -22.78 -10.73
N SER A 313 -39.66 -23.14 -9.46
CA SER A 313 -39.10 -24.34 -8.84
C SER A 313 -39.72 -25.60 -9.46
N LEU A 314 -38.88 -26.52 -9.92
CA LEU A 314 -39.36 -27.79 -10.47
C LEU A 314 -39.75 -28.77 -9.35
N PRO A 315 -40.72 -29.69 -9.59
CA PRO A 315 -41.03 -30.74 -8.65
C PRO A 315 -39.80 -31.63 -8.41
N LYS A 316 -39.40 -31.79 -7.14
CA LYS A 316 -38.17 -32.49 -6.76
C LYS A 316 -38.11 -33.92 -7.32
N ALA A 317 -39.19 -34.68 -7.18
CA ALA A 317 -39.25 -36.07 -7.64
C ALA A 317 -39.05 -36.19 -9.16
N GLU A 318 -39.61 -35.27 -9.96
CA GLU A 318 -39.49 -35.30 -11.42
C GLU A 318 -38.07 -34.95 -11.88
N ILE A 319 -37.48 -33.91 -11.31
CA ILE A 319 -36.13 -33.48 -11.70
C ILE A 319 -35.06 -34.44 -11.20
N ASP A 320 -35.21 -35.05 -10.02
CA ASP A 320 -34.30 -36.07 -9.51
C ASP A 320 -34.24 -37.29 -10.44
N LEU A 321 -35.39 -37.74 -10.96
CA LEU A 321 -35.44 -38.83 -11.94
C LEU A 321 -34.66 -38.47 -13.22
N ALA A 322 -34.89 -37.28 -13.77
CA ALA A 322 -34.18 -36.81 -14.96
C ALA A 322 -32.66 -36.67 -14.71
N ILE A 323 -32.26 -36.16 -13.55
CA ILE A 323 -30.84 -36.04 -13.15
C ILE A 323 -30.19 -37.41 -13.01
N ASN A 324 -30.84 -38.35 -12.31
CA ASN A 324 -30.31 -39.69 -12.08
C ASN A 324 -30.08 -40.42 -13.40
N GLN A 325 -31.05 -40.33 -14.31
CA GLN A 325 -30.92 -40.90 -15.66
C GLN A 325 -29.77 -40.24 -16.44
N ALA A 326 -29.69 -38.91 -16.45
CA ALA A 326 -28.63 -38.20 -17.17
C ALA A 326 -27.22 -38.53 -16.65
N VAL A 327 -27.05 -38.63 -15.32
CA VAL A 327 -25.77 -39.01 -14.69
C VAL A 327 -25.40 -40.47 -15.03
N GLN A 328 -26.37 -41.38 -15.01
CA GLN A 328 -26.14 -42.78 -15.36
C GLN A 328 -25.75 -42.93 -16.84
N GLU A 329 -26.45 -42.25 -17.74
CA GLU A 329 -26.13 -42.27 -19.18
C GLU A 329 -24.76 -41.64 -19.47
N ALA A 330 -24.39 -40.57 -18.75
CA ALA A 330 -23.07 -39.95 -18.87
C ALA A 330 -21.94 -40.93 -18.49
N ALA A 331 -22.12 -41.67 -17.39
CA ALA A 331 -21.17 -42.69 -16.94
C ALA A 331 -21.07 -43.86 -17.93
N GLN A 332 -22.20 -44.36 -18.45
CA GLN A 332 -22.23 -45.45 -19.44
C GLN A 332 -21.55 -45.07 -20.76
N GLN A 333 -21.69 -43.82 -21.18
CA GLN A 333 -21.11 -43.31 -22.43
C GLN A 333 -19.67 -42.77 -22.26
N GLY A 334 -19.11 -42.84 -21.05
CA GLY A 334 -17.72 -42.45 -20.77
C GLY A 334 -17.46 -40.94 -20.77
N PHE A 335 -18.48 -40.11 -20.50
CA PHE A 335 -18.29 -38.66 -20.37
C PHE A 335 -17.68 -38.32 -19.01
N HIS A 336 -16.41 -37.88 -19.01
CA HIS A 336 -15.65 -37.53 -17.80
C HIS A 336 -15.06 -36.12 -17.85
N GLY A 337 -14.72 -35.58 -16.68
CA GLY A 337 -14.06 -34.27 -16.53
C GLY A 337 -14.85 -33.12 -17.17
N HIS A 338 -14.17 -32.26 -17.92
CA HIS A 338 -14.79 -31.04 -18.46
C HIS A 338 -15.93 -31.27 -19.47
N LEU A 339 -16.03 -32.48 -20.05
CA LEU A 339 -17.08 -32.87 -21.00
C LEU A 339 -18.36 -33.38 -20.31
N ASN A 340 -18.28 -33.71 -19.02
CA ASN A 340 -19.39 -34.30 -18.26
C ASN A 340 -20.55 -33.31 -18.07
N THR A 341 -20.25 -32.09 -17.59
CA THR A 341 -21.29 -31.07 -17.31
C THR A 341 -22.11 -30.67 -18.54
N PRO A 342 -21.53 -30.38 -19.73
CA PRO A 342 -22.32 -30.05 -20.91
C PRO A 342 -23.26 -31.18 -21.35
N PHE A 343 -22.80 -32.44 -21.28
CA PHE A 343 -23.63 -33.60 -21.62
C PHE A 343 -24.83 -33.72 -20.68
N ILE A 344 -24.59 -33.70 -19.36
CA ILE A 344 -25.66 -33.83 -18.35
C ILE A 344 -26.72 -32.72 -18.51
N LEU A 345 -26.29 -31.47 -18.70
CA LEU A 345 -27.23 -30.35 -18.87
C LEU A 345 -28.06 -30.48 -20.16
N SER A 346 -27.44 -30.91 -21.27
CA SER A 346 -28.16 -31.19 -22.51
C SER A 346 -29.18 -32.30 -22.33
N ARG A 347 -28.80 -33.36 -21.62
CA ARG A 347 -29.69 -34.51 -21.40
C ARG A 347 -30.84 -34.18 -20.46
N ILE A 348 -30.61 -33.40 -19.39
CA ILE A 348 -31.67 -32.91 -18.51
C ILE A 348 -32.67 -32.04 -19.29
N LYS A 349 -32.20 -31.20 -20.23
CA LYS A 349 -33.10 -30.44 -21.11
C LYS A 349 -34.03 -31.34 -21.91
N GLU A 350 -33.52 -32.41 -22.49
CA GLU A 350 -34.33 -33.38 -23.25
C GLU A 350 -35.34 -34.10 -22.35
N LEU A 351 -34.87 -34.63 -21.21
CA LEU A 351 -35.70 -35.39 -20.26
C LEU A 351 -36.80 -34.56 -19.61
N THR A 352 -36.55 -33.26 -19.41
CA THR A 352 -37.53 -32.29 -18.86
C THR A 352 -38.39 -31.62 -19.93
N LYS A 353 -38.30 -32.06 -21.20
CA LYS A 353 -39.02 -31.46 -22.35
C LYS A 353 -38.80 -29.93 -22.47
N GLY A 354 -37.63 -29.45 -22.05
CA GLY A 354 -37.25 -28.03 -22.07
C GLY A 354 -37.61 -27.22 -20.82
N ASN A 355 -38.36 -27.76 -19.85
CA ASN A 355 -38.77 -27.04 -18.64
C ASN A 355 -37.59 -26.60 -17.75
N SER A 356 -36.42 -27.24 -17.89
CA SER A 356 -35.20 -26.82 -17.18
C SER A 356 -34.64 -25.48 -17.65
N ILE A 357 -34.95 -25.00 -18.87
CA ILE A 357 -34.42 -23.72 -19.38
C ILE A 357 -35.07 -22.52 -18.70
N PRO A 358 -36.41 -22.39 -18.63
CA PRO A 358 -37.06 -21.30 -17.90
C PRO A 358 -36.63 -21.24 -16.43
N ALA A 359 -36.56 -22.39 -15.74
CA ALA A 359 -36.08 -22.47 -14.37
C ALA A 359 -34.63 -21.98 -14.22
N ASN A 360 -33.73 -22.40 -15.12
CA ASN A 360 -32.34 -21.95 -15.12
C ASN A 360 -32.22 -20.44 -15.40
N ARG A 361 -33.07 -19.89 -16.27
CA ARG A 361 -33.09 -18.45 -16.51
C ARG A 361 -33.55 -17.69 -15.26
N ALA A 362 -34.67 -18.09 -14.67
CA ALA A 362 -35.26 -17.43 -13.51
C ALA A 362 -34.33 -17.44 -12.30
N LEU A 363 -33.64 -18.56 -12.02
CA LEU A 363 -32.68 -18.62 -10.92
C LEU A 363 -31.49 -17.69 -11.16
N ILE A 364 -30.96 -17.60 -12.39
CA ILE A 364 -29.82 -16.72 -12.69
C ILE A 364 -30.22 -15.26 -12.50
N GLU A 365 -31.38 -14.86 -13.02
CA GLU A 365 -31.91 -13.51 -12.88
C GLU A 365 -32.15 -13.13 -11.41
N SER A 366 -32.72 -14.05 -10.62
CA SER A 366 -32.91 -13.90 -9.18
C SER A 366 -31.58 -13.73 -8.44
N ASN A 367 -30.57 -14.55 -8.76
CA ASN A 367 -29.25 -14.49 -8.13
C ASN A 367 -28.53 -13.18 -8.46
N VAL A 368 -28.60 -12.71 -9.70
CA VAL A 368 -27.97 -11.44 -10.11
C VAL A 368 -28.68 -10.25 -9.45
N ALA A 369 -30.01 -10.29 -9.32
CA ALA A 369 -30.76 -9.27 -8.59
C ALA A 369 -30.37 -9.25 -7.10
N MET A 370 -30.30 -10.42 -6.45
CA MET A 370 -29.88 -10.54 -5.05
C MET A 370 -28.42 -10.11 -4.83
N ALA A 371 -27.49 -10.53 -5.70
CA ALA A 371 -26.11 -10.08 -5.70
C ALA A 371 -26.01 -8.55 -5.77
N THR A 372 -26.86 -7.91 -6.57
CA THR A 372 -26.89 -6.45 -6.68
C THR A 372 -27.38 -5.80 -5.39
N LYS A 373 -28.44 -6.33 -4.77
CA LYS A 373 -28.93 -5.86 -3.46
C LYS A 373 -27.85 -6.00 -2.38
N VAL A 374 -27.15 -7.13 -2.33
CA VAL A 374 -26.02 -7.37 -1.41
C VAL A 374 -24.88 -6.38 -1.66
N ALA A 375 -24.52 -6.15 -2.93
CA ALA A 375 -23.49 -5.17 -3.28
C ALA A 375 -23.87 -3.74 -2.86
N PHE A 376 -25.15 -3.37 -2.98
CA PHE A 376 -25.67 -2.09 -2.54
C PHE A 376 -25.58 -1.92 -1.01
N GLU A 377 -26.07 -2.89 -0.25
CA GLU A 377 -25.99 -2.87 1.23
C GLU A 377 -24.53 -2.88 1.72
N LEU A 378 -23.64 -3.62 1.04
CA LEU A 378 -22.21 -3.61 1.34
C LEU A 378 -21.58 -2.24 1.11
N CYS A 379 -22.00 -1.53 0.06
CA CYS A 379 -21.61 -0.15 -0.17
C CYS A 379 -22.14 0.78 0.91
N ARG A 380 -23.39 0.58 1.39
CA ARG A 380 -23.95 1.34 2.50
C ARG A 380 -23.12 1.18 3.77
N PHE A 381 -22.80 -0.05 4.19
CA PHE A 381 -21.93 -0.28 5.35
C PHE A 381 -20.54 0.34 5.21
N LYS A 382 -19.95 0.30 4.01
CA LYS A 382 -18.68 0.97 3.74
C LYS A 382 -18.79 2.48 3.92
N GLN A 383 -19.89 3.11 3.50
CA GLN A 383 -20.13 4.54 3.64
C GLN A 383 -20.45 4.95 5.07
N GLU A 384 -21.29 4.20 5.79
CA GLU A 384 -21.61 4.41 7.21
C GLU A 384 -20.34 4.35 8.07
N SER A 385 -19.45 3.39 7.79
CA SER A 385 -18.15 3.28 8.50
C SER A 385 -17.16 4.42 8.22
N LEU A 386 -17.45 5.29 7.24
CA LEU A 386 -16.66 6.47 6.89
C LEU A 386 -17.24 7.79 7.45
N GLY A 387 -18.33 7.74 8.24
CA GLY A 387 -18.86 8.89 8.99
C GLY A 387 -19.68 9.90 8.19
N GLY A 388 -20.36 9.49 7.12
CA GLY A 388 -21.16 10.39 6.28
C GLY A 388 -22.65 10.46 6.68
N ASP A 389 -23.06 11.52 7.38
CA ASP A 389 -24.45 11.99 7.42
C ASP A 389 -24.75 12.79 6.14
N SER A 390 -25.09 12.10 5.05
CA SER A 390 -25.74 12.71 3.89
C SER A 390 -26.46 11.65 3.05
N TYR A 391 -27.75 11.48 3.33
CA TYR A 391 -28.66 10.78 2.44
C TYR A 391 -28.84 11.59 1.15
N THR A 392 -27.97 11.39 0.16
CA THR A 392 -28.36 11.64 -1.23
C THR A 392 -29.20 10.45 -1.68
N ASN A 393 -30.49 10.70 -1.94
CA ASN A 393 -31.47 9.74 -2.45
C ASN A 393 -30.89 8.87 -3.59
N PHE A 394 -30.42 7.67 -3.24
CA PHE A 394 -30.36 6.56 -4.18
C PHE A 394 -31.74 5.92 -4.16
N ALA A 395 -32.45 5.98 -5.29
CA ALA A 395 -33.78 5.40 -5.42
C ALA A 395 -33.74 3.91 -5.01
N GLN A 396 -34.57 3.55 -4.03
CA GLN A 396 -34.85 2.15 -3.71
C GLN A 396 -35.41 1.43 -4.95
N PRO A 397 -35.10 0.15 -5.16
CA PRO A 397 -35.74 -0.63 -6.22
C PRO A 397 -37.25 -0.70 -5.93
N ALA A 398 -38.07 -0.25 -6.90
CA ALA A 398 -39.51 -0.34 -6.83
C ALA A 398 -39.94 -1.80 -6.62
N SER A 399 -40.60 -2.07 -5.50
CA SER A 399 -41.28 -3.34 -5.23
C SER A 399 -42.42 -3.50 -6.23
N LEU A 400 -42.29 -4.52 -7.08
CA LEU A 400 -43.39 -5.08 -7.86
C LEU A 400 -44.29 -5.85 -6.88
N GLU A 401 -45.35 -5.22 -6.38
CA GLU A 401 -46.55 -5.90 -5.92
C GLU A 401 -47.64 -4.87 -5.57
N GLN A 402 -48.87 -5.18 -6.00
CA GLN A 402 -50.14 -4.49 -5.69
C GLN A 402 -50.53 -3.30 -6.59
N GLN A 403 -50.88 -3.62 -7.84
CA GLN A 403 -52.01 -2.99 -8.52
C GLN A 403 -53.10 -4.05 -8.78
N VAL A 404 -54.02 -4.25 -7.82
CA VAL A 404 -55.39 -4.74 -8.09
C VAL A 404 -56.28 -4.22 -6.95
N GLU A 405 -57.07 -3.19 -7.24
CA GLU A 405 -58.52 -3.04 -6.97
C GLU A 405 -58.97 -1.61 -6.65
N ALA A 406 -59.96 -1.18 -7.43
CA ALA A 406 -60.62 0.11 -7.37
C ALA A 406 -61.90 0.02 -6.54
N ARG A 407 -62.26 1.11 -5.83
CA ARG A 407 -63.60 1.75 -5.73
C ARG A 407 -63.62 2.73 -4.54
N GLY A 408 -64.04 3.98 -4.78
CA GLY A 408 -64.24 5.02 -3.73
C GLY A 408 -65.55 4.85 -2.95
N PRO A 409 -66.15 5.90 -2.35
CA PRO A 409 -65.63 7.19 -1.89
C PRO A 409 -65.79 7.37 -0.34
N ALA A 410 -65.32 8.50 0.20
CA ALA A 410 -65.52 9.00 1.58
C ALA A 410 -67.02 9.05 2.01
N PRO A 411 -67.46 9.35 3.28
CA PRO A 411 -66.75 10.10 4.35
C PRO A 411 -67.13 9.81 5.85
N ARG A 412 -66.60 10.65 6.76
CA ARG A 412 -67.15 11.15 8.06
C ARG A 412 -67.07 10.33 9.38
N ALA A 413 -66.24 10.89 10.29
CA ALA A 413 -66.64 11.55 11.57
C ALA A 413 -66.58 10.81 12.93
N LEU A 414 -66.16 11.60 13.94
CA LEU A 414 -66.45 11.58 15.39
C LEU A 414 -65.65 10.57 16.26
N THR A 415 -64.58 11.00 16.95
CA THR A 415 -64.45 11.75 18.23
C THR A 415 -64.38 10.89 19.50
N ASN A 416 -63.34 11.21 20.28
CA ASN A 416 -63.19 11.21 21.75
C ASN A 416 -62.78 9.93 22.50
N GLY A 417 -61.69 10.09 23.27
CA GLY A 417 -61.42 9.30 24.48
C GLY A 417 -59.97 9.26 24.99
N GLN A 418 -59.45 10.40 25.46
CA GLN A 418 -58.45 10.62 26.55
C GLN A 418 -57.49 9.46 26.95
N THR A 419 -56.17 9.66 27.07
CA THR A 419 -55.54 10.38 28.20
C THR A 419 -54.00 10.53 28.05
N LYS A 420 -53.45 11.61 28.66
CA LYS A 420 -52.04 11.93 29.04
C LYS A 420 -51.10 12.71 28.07
N VAL A 421 -51.47 13.97 27.79
CA VAL A 421 -50.84 15.28 28.14
C VAL A 421 -49.34 15.31 28.58
N PRO A 422 -48.53 16.35 28.25
CA PRO A 422 -48.27 16.98 26.94
C PRO A 422 -46.80 17.41 26.72
N SER A 423 -46.43 17.54 25.45
CA SER A 423 -45.29 18.33 24.97
C SER A 423 -45.80 19.69 24.46
N SER A 424 -45.13 20.79 24.81
CA SER A 424 -44.60 21.81 23.88
C SER A 424 -44.38 23.17 24.55
N SER A 425 -43.18 23.71 24.36
CA SER A 425 -42.81 25.09 24.01
C SER A 425 -43.83 26.21 24.33
N THR A 426 -43.43 27.39 24.82
CA THR A 426 -42.46 28.30 24.19
C THR A 426 -42.23 29.51 25.11
N SER A 427 -41.21 30.30 24.77
CA SER A 427 -40.91 31.68 25.21
C SER A 427 -40.01 31.84 26.42
N LEU A 428 -38.70 31.88 26.13
CA LEU A 428 -37.84 33.05 26.41
C LEU A 428 -36.65 32.97 25.43
N LYS A 429 -36.90 33.45 24.21
CA LYS A 429 -35.88 33.97 23.30
C LYS A 429 -35.88 35.48 23.48
N GLN A 430 -34.84 36.03 24.10
CA GLN A 430 -34.04 37.14 23.57
C GLN A 430 -33.04 37.60 24.64
N GLU A 431 -31.85 37.98 24.16
CA GLU A 431 -30.70 38.49 24.92
C GLU A 431 -29.80 37.43 25.57
N LEU A 432 -29.22 36.57 24.72
CA LEU A 432 -27.77 36.53 24.53
C LEU A 432 -27.53 36.37 23.02
N SER A 433 -27.63 37.50 22.33
CA SER A 433 -27.18 37.71 20.97
C SER A 433 -25.66 37.83 20.97
N GLU A 434 -24.99 37.00 20.17
CA GLU A 434 -23.99 37.37 19.15
C GLU A 434 -23.09 36.16 18.85
N GLY A 435 -23.07 35.75 17.57
CA GLY A 435 -22.08 34.79 17.07
C GLY A 435 -22.59 33.54 16.37
N HIS A 436 -23.60 33.64 15.49
CA HIS A 436 -23.54 32.86 14.25
C HIS A 436 -22.53 33.58 13.36
N GLU A 437 -21.30 33.07 13.23
CA GLU A 437 -20.49 33.38 12.05
C GLU A 437 -19.54 32.22 11.70
N LEU A 438 -19.95 31.59 10.59
CA LEU A 438 -19.10 31.17 9.49
C LEU A 438 -18.30 29.86 9.68
N LEU A 439 -18.54 28.96 8.72
CA LEU A 439 -17.54 28.64 7.70
C LEU A 439 -16.35 29.63 7.69
N LYS A 440 -15.47 29.52 8.68
CA LYS A 440 -14.06 29.62 8.36
C LYS A 440 -13.74 28.27 7.77
N VAL A 441 -13.63 28.27 6.44
CA VAL A 441 -12.47 27.66 5.81
C VAL A 441 -11.37 27.66 6.87
N GLN A 442 -11.05 26.51 7.48
CA GLN A 442 -9.74 26.43 8.13
C GLN A 442 -8.81 26.89 7.02
N PRO A 443 -8.09 28.02 7.23
CA PRO A 443 -7.34 28.69 6.17
C PRO A 443 -6.60 27.58 5.47
N GLU A 444 -6.73 27.50 4.13
CA GLU A 444 -6.07 26.50 3.30
C GLU A 444 -4.86 25.96 4.04
N SER A 445 -4.98 24.75 4.64
CA SER A 445 -4.02 24.30 5.66
C SER A 445 -2.62 24.59 5.12
N PRO A 446 -1.83 25.49 5.74
CA PRO A 446 -0.80 26.23 5.03
C PRO A 446 0.10 25.26 4.31
N THR A 447 0.47 25.58 3.07
CA THR A 447 1.39 24.74 2.32
C THR A 447 2.65 24.54 3.16
N ALA A 448 3.04 23.27 3.33
CA ALA A 448 4.21 22.91 4.11
C ALA A 448 5.39 22.74 3.15
N ASP A 449 6.47 23.49 3.35
CA ASP A 449 7.71 23.33 2.59
C ASP A 449 8.38 21.97 2.90
N ILE A 450 8.25 21.52 4.15
CA ILE A 450 8.83 20.29 4.67
C ILE A 450 7.72 19.43 5.28
N LEU A 451 7.57 18.20 4.78
CA LEU A 451 6.73 17.17 5.40
C LEU A 451 7.58 16.13 6.13
N VAL A 452 7.24 15.80 7.37
CA VAL A 452 7.92 14.75 8.13
C VAL A 452 6.95 13.63 8.45
N PHE A 453 7.09 12.49 7.77
CA PHE A 453 6.33 11.28 8.03
C PHE A 453 7.11 10.37 8.96
N GLY A 454 6.82 10.43 10.26
CA GLY A 454 7.58 9.67 11.22
C GLY A 454 6.86 9.42 12.53
N SER A 455 7.52 8.61 13.34
CA SER A 455 7.09 8.22 14.68
C SER A 455 6.95 9.40 15.63
N LEU A 456 5.99 9.25 16.52
CA LEU A 456 5.68 10.15 17.63
C LEU A 456 5.36 9.24 18.82
N ALA A 457 6.09 9.40 19.91
CA ALA A 457 6.05 8.51 21.05
C ALA A 457 6.06 9.27 22.37
N GLN A 458 5.53 8.65 23.41
CA GLN A 458 5.70 9.08 24.78
C GLN A 458 6.98 8.45 25.32
N ASP A 459 7.99 9.28 25.59
CA ASP A 459 9.22 8.85 26.23
C ASP A 459 9.05 8.92 27.75
N VAL A 460 9.46 7.86 28.44
CA VAL A 460 9.45 7.70 29.89
C VAL A 460 10.87 7.37 30.34
N SER A 461 11.48 8.27 31.09
CA SER A 461 12.82 8.07 31.66
C SER A 461 12.70 7.78 33.15
N CYS A 462 13.24 6.65 33.59
CA CYS A 462 13.28 6.19 34.96
C CYS A 462 14.72 6.28 35.48
N ASP A 463 15.05 7.38 36.16
CA ASP A 463 16.40 7.62 36.70
C ASP A 463 16.51 6.99 38.10
N TYR A 464 17.37 5.99 38.26
CA TYR A 464 17.60 5.35 39.56
C TYR A 464 18.10 6.34 40.60
N SER A 465 17.47 6.33 41.77
CA SER A 465 17.81 7.22 42.89
C SER A 465 18.07 6.37 44.14
N PRO A 466 19.32 5.99 44.43
CA PRO A 466 19.65 5.31 45.68
C PRO A 466 19.35 6.27 46.85
N GLU A 467 18.67 5.79 47.90
CA GLU A 467 18.42 6.59 49.10
C GLU A 467 19.75 6.99 49.75
N SER A 468 20.03 8.30 49.84
CA SER A 468 21.01 8.80 50.81
C SER A 468 20.29 9.04 52.13
N GLN A 469 20.42 8.12 53.09
CA GLN A 469 19.96 8.41 54.45
C GLN A 469 20.93 9.40 55.12
N ASN A 470 20.52 10.66 55.22
CA ASN A 470 21.06 11.57 56.23
C ASN A 470 20.40 11.23 57.56
N THR A 471 21.08 10.47 58.42
CA THR A 471 20.69 10.33 59.83
C THR A 471 21.86 10.69 60.74
N ASN A 472 21.59 11.70 61.57
CA ASN A 472 22.38 12.00 62.76
C ASN A 472 22.45 10.74 63.64
N GLY A 473 23.60 10.06 63.64
CA GLY A 473 24.02 9.16 64.70
C GLY A 473 23.43 7.74 64.67
N LYS A 474 24.30 6.79 64.31
CA LYS A 474 24.23 5.32 64.58
C LYS A 474 23.23 4.49 63.75
N ALA A 475 23.68 4.07 62.58
CA ALA A 475 24.01 2.68 62.25
C ALA A 475 24.41 2.64 60.76
N THR A 476 25.69 2.40 60.48
CA THR A 476 26.23 2.24 59.13
C THR A 476 25.79 0.90 58.55
N LEU A 477 24.68 0.90 57.81
CA LEU A 477 24.50 -0.07 56.73
C LEU A 477 25.17 0.52 55.50
N ASP A 478 26.24 -0.13 55.06
CA ASP A 478 27.05 0.26 53.91
C ASP A 478 26.24 0.09 52.61
N LEU A 479 25.34 1.04 52.32
CA LEU A 479 24.52 1.08 51.10
C LEU A 479 25.15 1.97 50.02
N GLN A 480 26.48 2.16 50.03
CA GLN A 480 27.17 3.04 49.09
C GLN A 480 27.57 2.41 47.74
N THR A 481 27.19 1.18 47.40
CA THR A 481 27.88 0.48 46.28
C THR A 481 27.11 0.25 44.99
N HIS A 482 25.80 0.52 44.91
CA HIS A 482 25.06 0.27 43.67
C HIS A 482 24.78 1.57 42.93
N SER A 483 25.63 1.91 41.96
CA SER A 483 25.33 2.97 40.99
C SER A 483 24.28 2.57 39.97
N SER A 484 23.81 1.31 39.98
CA SER A 484 22.88 0.77 38.99
C SER A 484 21.69 0.06 39.66
N PRO A 485 20.51 0.01 38.99
CA PRO A 485 19.32 -0.65 39.50
C PRO A 485 19.60 -2.12 39.84
N GLN A 486 19.05 -2.59 40.96
CA GLN A 486 19.13 -4.00 41.35
C GLN A 486 18.09 -4.82 40.60
N MET A 487 18.53 -5.94 40.01
CA MET A 487 17.63 -6.86 39.29
C MET A 487 16.73 -7.63 40.26
N TYR A 488 15.55 -8.02 39.78
CA TYR A 488 14.57 -8.85 40.51
C TYR A 488 13.99 -8.21 41.80
N THR A 489 14.13 -6.89 41.96
CA THR A 489 13.53 -6.11 43.05
C THR A 489 12.99 -4.77 42.54
N SER A 490 12.18 -4.10 43.35
CA SER A 490 11.70 -2.75 43.07
C SER A 490 12.79 -1.72 43.39
N ASN A 491 13.03 -0.79 42.46
CA ASN A 491 14.04 0.24 42.59
C ASN A 491 13.38 1.61 42.77
N ILE A 492 13.92 2.44 43.67
CA ILE A 492 13.49 3.83 43.83
C ILE A 492 14.05 4.63 42.64
N ALA A 493 13.19 5.36 41.95
CA ALA A 493 13.56 6.12 40.77
C ALA A 493 12.78 7.43 40.67
N LYS A 494 13.38 8.42 39.99
CA LYS A 494 12.69 9.62 39.53
C LYS A 494 12.20 9.38 38.10
N ILE A 495 10.88 9.47 37.89
CA ILE A 495 10.27 9.24 36.58
C ILE A 495 9.92 10.57 35.93
N THR A 496 10.33 10.74 34.67
CA THR A 496 9.98 11.91 33.85
C THR A 496 9.38 11.47 32.52
N HIS A 497 8.40 12.24 32.05
CA HIS A 497 7.74 12.03 30.77
C HIS A 497 8.11 13.14 29.78
N SER A 498 8.43 12.78 28.54
CA SER A 498 8.68 13.72 27.44
C SER A 498 8.08 13.21 26.14
N ILE A 499 7.95 14.07 25.13
CA ILE A 499 7.63 13.64 23.76
C ILE A 499 8.93 13.17 23.09
N GLY A 500 8.84 12.06 22.38
CA GLY A 500 9.92 11.54 21.56
C GLY A 500 9.42 10.97 20.24
N GLY A 501 10.26 10.14 19.64
CA GLY A 501 10.08 9.62 18.28
C GLY A 501 10.93 10.37 17.25
N VAL A 502 11.45 9.61 16.28
CA VAL A 502 12.34 10.16 15.25
C VAL A 502 11.63 11.18 14.37
N GLY A 503 10.36 10.93 14.02
CA GLY A 503 9.56 11.88 13.26
C GLY A 503 9.38 13.21 13.99
N HIS A 504 9.05 13.13 15.28
CA HIS A 504 8.96 14.29 16.16
C HIS A 504 10.28 15.08 16.22
N ASN A 505 11.39 14.43 16.57
CA ASN A 505 12.68 15.10 16.75
C ASN A 505 13.18 15.76 15.47
N VAL A 506 13.05 15.09 14.31
CA VAL A 506 13.42 15.67 13.01
C VAL A 506 12.55 16.88 12.69
N ALA A 507 11.23 16.79 12.91
CA ALA A 507 10.31 17.89 12.64
C ALA A 507 10.54 19.10 13.55
N LEU A 508 10.79 18.87 14.84
CA LEU A 508 11.10 19.91 15.83
C LEU A 508 12.46 20.56 15.55
N ALA A 509 13.49 19.78 15.23
CA ALA A 509 14.79 20.32 14.86
C ALA A 509 14.69 21.17 13.58
N ALA A 510 14.01 20.66 12.55
CA ALA A 510 13.78 21.40 11.33
C ALA A 510 12.99 22.69 11.60
N SER A 511 11.90 22.65 12.38
CA SER A 511 11.06 23.82 12.65
C SER A 511 11.82 24.92 13.40
N ARG A 512 12.67 24.56 14.36
CA ARG A 512 13.49 25.53 15.12
C ARG A 512 14.47 26.31 14.23
N VAL A 513 14.94 25.74 13.13
CA VAL A 513 15.89 26.39 12.20
C VAL A 513 15.32 26.72 10.81
N ALA A 514 14.03 26.44 10.58
CA ALA A 514 13.42 26.57 9.25
C ALA A 514 13.30 28.02 8.77
N GLY A 515 13.36 29.01 9.69
CA GLY A 515 13.19 30.42 9.34
C GLY A 515 11.79 30.65 8.76
N ASN A 516 11.72 31.00 7.47
CA ASN A 516 10.45 31.21 6.75
C ASN A 516 9.83 29.92 6.18
N SER A 517 10.56 28.80 6.20
CA SER A 517 10.01 27.52 5.73
C SER A 517 9.07 26.91 6.76
N THR A 518 7.99 26.30 6.27
CA THR A 518 6.97 25.65 7.11
C THR A 518 7.24 24.15 7.23
N VAL A 519 7.14 23.62 8.45
CA VAL A 519 7.36 22.19 8.75
C VAL A 519 6.08 21.59 9.29
N ARG A 520 5.60 20.49 8.70
CA ARG A 520 4.43 19.75 9.17
C ARG A 520 4.80 18.32 9.56
N LEU A 521 4.40 17.93 10.78
CA LEU A 521 4.53 16.55 11.27
C LEU A 521 3.31 15.72 10.84
N CYS A 522 3.57 14.63 10.14
CA CYS A 522 2.59 13.63 9.73
C CYS A 522 2.82 12.33 10.52
N SER A 523 2.03 12.10 11.57
CA SER A 523 2.19 10.96 12.48
C SER A 523 0.86 10.35 12.93
N LYS A 524 0.92 9.34 13.80
CA LYS A 524 -0.24 8.68 14.40
C LYS A 524 -0.07 8.57 15.90
N ILE A 525 -1.18 8.71 16.61
CA ILE A 525 -1.32 8.42 18.04
C ILE A 525 -2.64 7.70 18.27
N ALA A 526 -2.78 6.98 19.38
CA ALA A 526 -4.05 6.40 19.77
C ALA A 526 -4.89 7.40 20.54
N ASN A 527 -6.21 7.19 20.58
CA ASN A 527 -7.11 7.89 21.48
C ASN A 527 -6.98 7.31 22.91
N ASP A 528 -5.84 7.58 23.55
CA ASP A 528 -5.50 7.14 24.91
C ASP A 528 -4.85 8.29 25.72
N PRO A 529 -4.59 8.12 27.02
CA PRO A 529 -4.00 9.18 27.85
C PRO A 529 -2.62 9.67 27.35
N ALA A 530 -1.80 8.77 26.81
CA ALA A 530 -0.50 9.12 26.24
C ALA A 530 -0.67 9.98 24.97
N GLY A 531 -1.56 9.60 24.06
CA GLY A 531 -1.86 10.38 22.85
C GLY A 531 -2.42 11.76 23.17
N THR A 532 -3.30 11.85 24.16
CA THR A 532 -3.84 13.14 24.65
C THR A 532 -2.72 14.04 25.19
N SER A 533 -1.79 13.47 25.98
CA SER A 533 -0.65 14.19 26.54
C SER A 533 0.29 14.70 25.45
N ILE A 534 0.56 13.88 24.44
CA ILE A 534 1.38 14.26 23.28
C ILE A 534 0.75 15.41 22.49
N LEU A 535 -0.56 15.37 22.20
CA LEU A 535 -1.22 16.47 21.47
C LEU A 535 -1.13 17.80 22.22
N ALA A 536 -1.31 17.77 23.54
CA ALA A 536 -1.19 18.97 24.37
C ALA A 536 0.24 19.51 24.34
N ALA A 537 1.24 18.64 24.39
CA ALA A 537 2.63 19.03 24.41
C ALA A 537 3.13 19.54 23.03
N LEU A 538 2.70 18.93 21.90
CA LEU A 538 2.99 19.42 20.55
C LEU A 538 2.48 20.85 20.31
N LYS A 539 1.33 21.21 20.90
CA LYS A 539 0.79 22.56 20.82
C LYS A 539 1.69 23.59 21.51
N ASN A 540 2.34 23.20 22.62
CA ASN A 540 3.26 24.08 23.35
C ASN A 540 4.59 24.27 22.62
N GLU A 541 5.02 23.30 21.82
CA GLU A 541 6.25 23.38 21.02
C GLU A 541 6.10 24.17 19.72
N GLY A 542 4.86 24.56 19.36
CA GLY A 542 4.59 25.34 18.15
C GLY A 542 4.75 24.58 16.83
N LEU A 543 4.79 23.23 16.89
CA LEU A 543 4.91 22.39 15.70
C LEU A 543 3.55 22.24 14.98
N ASP A 544 3.53 22.31 13.66
CA ASP A 544 2.31 22.02 12.90
C ASP A 544 1.98 20.52 12.95
N ALA A 545 1.14 20.17 13.92
CA ALA A 545 0.63 18.84 14.17
C ALA A 545 -0.70 18.54 13.46
N THR A 546 -1.15 19.38 12.51
CA THR A 546 -2.39 19.11 11.74
C THR A 546 -2.32 17.83 10.91
N GLY A 547 -1.11 17.33 10.67
CA GLY A 547 -0.86 16.02 10.06
C GLY A 547 -0.91 14.84 11.03
N VAL A 548 -1.07 15.04 12.34
CA VAL A 548 -1.16 13.96 13.32
C VAL A 548 -2.58 13.39 13.35
N ILE A 549 -2.68 12.08 13.15
CA ILE A 549 -3.95 11.36 13.11
C ILE A 549 -4.18 10.67 14.45
N VAL A 550 -5.33 10.93 15.06
CA VAL A 550 -5.81 10.21 16.23
C VAL A 550 -6.52 8.93 15.78
N VAL A 551 -6.01 7.79 16.19
CA VAL A 551 -6.60 6.48 15.92
C VAL A 551 -7.56 6.15 17.06
N HIS A 552 -8.85 6.12 16.76
CA HIS A 552 -9.88 5.76 17.74
C HIS A 552 -9.97 4.23 17.84
N ASN A 553 -9.75 3.69 19.04
CA ASN A 553 -9.87 2.26 19.35
C ASN A 553 -11.35 1.81 19.54
N SER A 554 -12.32 2.64 19.17
CA SER A 554 -13.75 2.39 19.37
C SER A 554 -14.23 1.27 18.44
N GLY A 555 -14.53 0.10 19.02
CA GLY A 555 -15.06 -1.08 18.32
C GLY A 555 -14.29 -2.38 18.58
N ILE A 556 -13.20 -2.34 19.33
CA ILE A 556 -12.40 -3.53 19.69
C ILE A 556 -12.93 -4.08 21.02
N THR A 557 -13.85 -5.06 20.98
CA THR A 557 -14.37 -5.74 22.18
C THR A 557 -13.44 -6.84 22.70
N ASP A 558 -12.36 -7.16 21.97
CA ASP A 558 -11.35 -8.12 22.41
C ASP A 558 -10.14 -7.39 22.98
N SER A 559 -9.82 -7.65 24.25
CA SER A 559 -8.66 -7.10 24.96
C SER A 559 -7.31 -7.39 24.30
N ALA A 560 -7.25 -8.28 23.31
CA ALA A 560 -6.02 -8.75 22.67
C ALA A 560 -5.40 -7.79 21.64
N HIS A 561 -6.13 -6.81 21.07
CA HIS A 561 -5.62 -5.99 19.94
C HIS A 561 -5.87 -4.48 20.10
N ARG A 562 -5.60 -3.89 21.27
CA ARG A 562 -5.48 -2.42 21.39
C ARG A 562 -4.07 -2.01 20.98
N TYR A 563 -3.97 -1.05 20.07
CA TYR A 563 -2.69 -0.42 19.72
C TYR A 563 -2.54 0.86 20.55
N PRO A 564 -1.70 0.87 21.60
CA PRO A 564 -1.46 2.09 22.38
C PRO A 564 -0.69 3.11 21.54
N THR A 565 -0.78 4.38 21.94
CA THR A 565 0.18 5.40 21.49
C THR A 565 1.58 4.89 21.75
N ALA A 566 2.49 5.06 20.80
CA ALA A 566 3.85 4.52 20.92
C ALA A 566 4.52 5.01 22.20
N GLN A 567 5.25 4.13 22.87
CA GLN A 567 5.94 4.44 24.12
C GLN A 567 7.38 3.95 24.05
N TYR A 568 8.27 4.73 24.65
CA TYR A 568 9.67 4.37 24.85
C TYR A 568 9.97 4.52 26.34
N VAL A 569 10.43 3.45 26.98
CA VAL A 569 10.78 3.44 28.39
C VAL A 569 12.27 3.20 28.52
N ALA A 570 12.99 4.12 29.14
CA ALA A 570 14.41 4.01 29.45
C ALA A 570 14.60 3.92 30.97
N VAL A 571 15.40 2.96 31.42
CA VAL A 571 15.85 2.84 32.81
C VAL A 571 17.31 3.22 32.85
N ASN A 572 17.62 4.23 33.65
CA ASN A 572 18.97 4.76 33.81
C ASN A 572 19.51 4.47 35.21
N ASP A 573 20.83 4.42 35.30
CA ASP A 573 21.55 4.23 36.55
C ASP A 573 21.64 5.56 37.35
N GLY A 574 22.25 5.54 38.54
CA GLY A 574 22.41 6.71 39.41
C GLY A 574 23.32 7.80 38.83
N LYS A 575 24.02 7.51 37.73
CA LYS A 575 24.81 8.46 36.93
C LYS A 575 24.04 8.92 35.67
N LYS A 576 22.79 8.46 35.50
CA LYS A 576 21.94 8.69 34.33
C LYS A 576 22.42 7.99 33.05
N GLU A 577 23.23 6.96 33.18
CA GLU A 577 23.62 6.12 32.04
C GLU A 577 22.52 5.09 31.75
N LEU A 578 22.21 4.87 30.48
CA LEU A 578 21.16 3.94 30.07
C LEU A 578 21.55 2.50 30.44
N VAL A 579 20.69 1.84 31.23
CA VAL A 579 20.84 0.43 31.60
C VAL A 579 20.05 -0.46 30.64
N VAL A 580 18.77 -0.13 30.43
CA VAL A 580 17.89 -0.86 29.52
C VAL A 580 16.82 0.08 28.96
N ALA A 581 16.44 -0.14 27.70
CA ALA A 581 15.31 0.53 27.10
C ALA A 581 14.38 -0.46 26.40
N MET A 582 13.08 -0.17 26.44
CA MET A 582 12.02 -0.91 25.76
C MET A 582 11.18 0.07 24.94
N ALA A 583 10.73 -0.35 23.76
CA ALA A 583 9.94 0.49 22.87
C ALA A 583 8.75 -0.29 22.31
N ASP A 584 7.53 0.20 22.56
CA ASP A 584 6.34 -0.23 21.84
C ASP A 584 6.05 0.78 20.74
N MET A 585 6.18 0.31 19.49
CA MET A 585 5.98 1.11 18.28
C MET A 585 4.93 0.45 17.36
N SER A 586 4.11 -0.46 17.92
CA SER A 586 3.14 -1.30 17.19
C SER A 586 2.14 -0.48 16.36
N ILE A 587 1.73 0.70 16.85
CA ILE A 587 0.86 1.65 16.13
C ILE A 587 1.37 2.05 14.73
N PHE A 588 2.69 1.96 14.49
CA PHE A 588 3.31 2.28 13.20
C PHE A 588 3.50 1.04 12.29
N THR A 589 3.40 -0.16 12.84
CA THR A 589 3.65 -1.42 12.11
C THR A 589 2.39 -2.25 11.85
N GLU A 590 1.44 -2.26 12.79
CA GLU A 590 0.25 -3.13 12.77
C GLU A 590 -0.98 -2.39 12.21
N ILE A 591 -1.10 -1.08 12.47
CA ILE A 591 -2.17 -0.25 11.89
C ILE A 591 -1.81 0.19 10.47
N GLN A 592 -2.22 -0.58 9.47
CA GLN A 592 -2.05 -0.20 8.06
C GLN A 592 -3.36 0.33 7.46
N PRO A 593 -3.52 1.66 7.30
CA PRO A 593 -4.50 2.12 6.33
C PRO A 593 -4.01 1.66 4.97
N ARG A 594 -4.83 0.87 4.25
CA ARG A 594 -4.56 0.44 2.85
C ARG A 594 -4.32 1.63 1.89
N ARG A 595 -4.51 2.87 2.35
CA ARG A 595 -4.40 4.13 1.61
C ARG A 595 -3.72 5.19 2.47
N ILE A 596 -2.98 6.09 1.84
CA ILE A 596 -2.46 7.30 2.50
C ILE A 596 -3.66 8.17 2.91
N PRO A 597 -3.72 8.66 4.16
CA PRO A 597 -4.78 9.56 4.63
C PRO A 597 -5.02 10.75 3.69
N LEU A 598 -6.27 11.20 3.57
CA LEU A 598 -6.63 12.26 2.62
C LEU A 598 -5.87 13.57 2.89
N GLY A 599 -5.74 13.95 4.16
CA GLY A 599 -4.96 15.14 4.56
C GLY A 599 -3.50 15.06 4.13
N TRP A 600 -2.87 13.89 4.30
CA TRP A 600 -1.50 13.65 3.84
C TRP A 600 -1.40 13.65 2.32
N SER A 601 -2.38 13.05 1.63
CA SER A 601 -2.43 13.06 0.17
C SER A 601 -2.56 14.47 -0.41
N LYS A 602 -3.33 15.35 0.26
CA LYS A 602 -3.44 16.77 -0.09
C LYS A 602 -2.13 17.52 0.17
N ALA A 603 -1.52 17.32 1.34
CA ALA A 603 -0.23 17.93 1.67
C ALA A 603 0.87 17.52 0.68
N ILE A 604 0.93 16.23 0.30
CA ILE A 604 1.82 15.73 -0.76
C ILE A 604 1.47 16.34 -2.13
N GLY A 605 0.19 16.61 -2.38
CA GLY A 605 -0.29 17.24 -3.61
C GLY A 605 0.19 18.68 -3.80
N ASN A 606 0.55 19.37 -2.71
CA ASN A 606 1.07 20.73 -2.72
C ASN A 606 2.57 20.82 -3.06
N ASP A 607 3.19 19.72 -3.49
CA ASP A 607 4.60 19.61 -3.91
C ASP A 607 5.60 20.22 -2.90
N PRO A 608 5.70 19.67 -1.67
CA PRO A 608 6.66 20.16 -0.68
C PRO A 608 8.08 20.07 -1.24
N LYS A 609 8.97 20.97 -0.82
CA LYS A 609 10.39 20.94 -1.24
C LYS A 609 11.07 19.65 -0.78
N TRP A 610 10.81 19.26 0.47
CA TRP A 610 11.35 18.05 1.08
C TRP A 610 10.29 17.24 1.84
N ALA A 611 10.41 15.92 1.75
CA ALA A 611 9.65 14.98 2.57
C ALA A 611 10.60 14.00 3.25
N VAL A 612 10.51 13.89 4.58
CA VAL A 612 11.25 12.92 5.39
C VAL A 612 10.35 11.74 5.69
N VAL A 613 10.88 10.51 5.57
CA VAL A 613 10.20 9.27 5.96
C VAL A 613 11.11 8.49 6.90
N ASP A 614 10.68 8.27 8.13
CA ASP A 614 11.46 7.45 9.07
C ASP A 614 11.26 5.94 8.84
N ALA A 615 12.14 5.12 9.42
CA ALA A 615 12.07 3.67 9.31
C ALA A 615 11.11 2.99 10.30
N ASN A 616 10.36 3.72 11.13
CA ASN A 616 9.45 3.12 12.12
C ASN A 616 8.16 2.57 11.50
N TRP A 617 7.81 3.04 10.31
CA TRP A 617 6.69 2.52 9.55
C TRP A 617 6.91 1.08 9.07
N HIS A 618 5.81 0.36 8.81
CA HIS A 618 5.84 -0.94 8.14
C HIS A 618 6.52 -0.85 6.74
N PRO A 619 7.35 -1.83 6.33
CA PRO A 619 8.05 -1.84 5.03
C PRO A 619 7.19 -1.46 3.82
N THR A 620 6.01 -2.07 3.70
CA THR A 620 5.07 -1.81 2.59
C THR A 620 4.55 -0.37 2.60
N TYR A 621 4.32 0.20 3.79
CA TYR A 621 3.83 1.57 3.94
C TYR A 621 4.91 2.58 3.57
N ILE A 622 6.18 2.34 3.96
CA ILE A 622 7.33 3.16 3.55
C ILE A 622 7.40 3.24 2.02
N LYS A 623 7.38 2.08 1.33
CA LYS A 623 7.44 2.02 -0.13
C LYS A 623 6.25 2.70 -0.79
N HIS A 624 5.05 2.56 -0.23
CA HIS A 624 3.85 3.21 -0.76
C HIS A 624 3.90 4.73 -0.61
N LEU A 625 4.38 5.23 0.52
CA LEU A 625 4.53 6.65 0.81
C LEU A 625 5.57 7.29 -0.12
N LEU A 626 6.77 6.69 -0.21
CA LEU A 626 7.83 7.16 -1.11
C LEU A 626 7.37 7.18 -2.58
N ARG A 627 6.66 6.13 -3.02
CA ARG A 627 6.06 6.11 -4.36
C ARG A 627 5.06 7.24 -4.54
N LYS A 628 4.20 7.53 -3.55
CA LYS A 628 3.22 8.62 -3.65
C LYS A 628 3.87 10.00 -3.66
N LEU A 629 5.00 10.17 -2.98
CA LEU A 629 5.79 11.41 -3.01
C LEU A 629 6.39 11.63 -4.41
N LYS A 630 6.90 10.57 -5.06
CA LYS A 630 7.57 10.63 -6.36
C LYS A 630 6.68 10.52 -7.60
N TRP A 631 5.50 9.92 -7.52
CA TRP A 631 4.65 9.59 -8.68
C TRP A 631 3.29 10.33 -8.65
N PRO A 632 2.78 10.89 -9.77
CA PRO A 632 3.28 10.82 -11.16
C PRO A 632 4.36 11.89 -11.42
N SER A 633 5.51 11.44 -11.89
CA SER A 633 6.80 12.16 -11.84
C SER A 633 7.02 13.24 -12.91
N GLU A 634 6.01 13.65 -13.67
CA GLU A 634 6.23 14.64 -14.75
C GLU A 634 6.20 16.10 -14.26
N ASN A 635 5.63 16.38 -13.08
CA ASN A 635 5.47 17.75 -12.54
C ASN A 635 5.83 17.93 -11.05
N ARG A 636 6.44 16.93 -10.39
CA ARG A 636 6.76 17.02 -8.95
C ARG A 636 8.24 17.21 -8.69
N SER A 637 8.57 18.22 -7.89
CA SER A 637 9.94 18.59 -7.52
C SER A 637 10.38 18.02 -6.17
N THR A 638 9.44 17.48 -5.37
CA THR A 638 9.71 17.00 -4.01
C THR A 638 10.92 16.06 -3.91
N LYS A 639 11.87 16.46 -3.06
CA LYS A 639 12.99 15.62 -2.64
C LYS A 639 12.62 14.81 -1.40
N THR A 640 13.24 13.66 -1.28
CA THR A 640 12.87 12.65 -0.27
C THR A 640 14.09 12.25 0.54
N ALA A 641 13.95 12.31 1.87
CA ALA A 641 14.94 11.81 2.79
C ALA A 641 14.39 10.60 3.55
N TYR A 642 15.17 9.54 3.65
CA TYR A 642 14.85 8.35 4.44
C TYR A 642 15.72 8.31 5.68
N GLU A 643 15.10 8.30 6.87
CA GLU A 643 15.83 8.26 8.13
C GLU A 643 15.79 6.87 8.80
N PRO A 644 16.93 6.18 8.88
CA PRO A 644 17.08 4.98 9.68
C PRO A 644 16.91 5.28 11.17
N VAL A 645 16.32 4.35 11.93
CA VAL A 645 16.00 4.55 13.36
C VAL A 645 16.72 3.57 14.28
N SER A 646 16.95 2.35 13.80
CA SER A 646 17.68 1.30 14.51
C SER A 646 18.13 0.24 13.54
N ILE A 647 19.07 -0.62 13.95
CA ILE A 647 19.58 -1.75 13.14
C ILE A 647 18.47 -2.59 12.49
N PRO A 648 17.46 -3.11 13.22
CA PRO A 648 16.42 -3.93 12.60
C PRO A 648 15.48 -3.11 11.71
N LYS A 649 15.22 -1.84 12.05
CA LYS A 649 14.28 -0.99 11.31
C LYS A 649 14.91 -0.41 10.04
N SER A 650 16.21 -0.12 10.03
CA SER A 650 16.91 0.42 8.86
C SER A 650 16.86 -0.53 7.66
N ALA A 651 16.83 -1.83 7.90
CA ALA A 651 16.71 -2.87 6.88
C ALA A 651 15.34 -2.89 6.17
N ARG A 652 14.30 -2.25 6.71
CA ARG A 652 12.91 -2.38 6.24
C ARG A 652 12.69 -1.94 4.80
N ILE A 653 13.42 -0.95 4.31
CA ILE A 653 13.29 -0.48 2.92
C ILE A 653 13.67 -1.58 1.90
N PHE A 654 14.61 -2.45 2.26
CA PHE A 654 15.09 -3.57 1.43
C PHE A 654 14.44 -4.92 1.80
N HIS A 655 13.37 -4.92 2.60
CA HIS A 655 12.62 -6.12 2.92
C HIS A 655 11.89 -6.66 1.67
N LYS A 656 12.06 -7.95 1.35
CA LYS A 656 11.31 -8.66 0.31
C LYS A 656 10.03 -9.20 0.92
N GLU A 657 8.88 -8.85 0.34
CA GLU A 657 7.60 -9.34 0.86
C GLU A 657 7.41 -10.82 0.54
N GLU A 658 6.56 -11.51 1.31
CA GLU A 658 6.29 -12.93 1.13
C GLU A 658 5.71 -13.24 -0.27
N PRO A 659 5.97 -14.45 -0.82
CA PRO A 659 5.41 -14.88 -2.09
C PRO A 659 3.88 -14.74 -2.11
N GLY A 660 3.36 -13.93 -3.04
CA GLY A 660 1.92 -13.66 -3.17
C GLY A 660 1.46 -12.27 -2.71
N SER A 661 2.34 -11.47 -2.06
CA SER A 661 2.08 -10.05 -1.76
C SER A 661 2.42 -9.14 -2.96
N TYR A 662 1.74 -7.99 -3.05
CA TYR A 662 2.05 -6.95 -4.04
C TYR A 662 3.36 -6.24 -3.69
N THR A 663 4.48 -6.73 -4.21
CA THR A 663 5.79 -6.11 -3.99
C THR A 663 5.92 -4.80 -4.78
N ILE A 664 6.04 -3.67 -4.09
CA ILE A 664 6.53 -2.43 -4.70
C ILE A 664 8.06 -2.54 -4.82
N PRO A 665 8.65 -2.58 -6.04
CA PRO A 665 10.10 -2.57 -6.18
C PRO A 665 10.66 -1.22 -5.71
N VAL A 666 11.89 -1.23 -5.19
CA VAL A 666 12.63 0.02 -4.91
C VAL A 666 13.37 0.37 -6.21
N PRO A 667 12.94 1.40 -6.95
CA PRO A 667 13.59 1.78 -8.19
C PRO A 667 14.98 2.35 -7.91
N ILE A 668 15.82 2.29 -8.93
CA ILE A 668 17.17 2.84 -8.91
C ILE A 668 17.24 4.16 -9.68
N PHE A 669 18.35 4.88 -9.50
CA PHE A 669 18.69 6.08 -10.23
C PHE A 669 18.55 5.89 -11.75
N PRO A 670 17.94 6.85 -12.48
CA PRO A 670 17.51 8.19 -12.03
C PRO A 670 16.08 8.23 -11.44
N LEU A 671 15.40 7.08 -11.38
CA LEU A 671 14.02 6.95 -10.89
C LEU A 671 13.94 6.60 -9.39
N HIS A 672 15.04 6.76 -8.66
CA HIS A 672 15.16 6.39 -7.25
C HIS A 672 14.09 7.07 -6.39
N PHE A 673 13.63 6.34 -5.37
CA PHE A 673 12.63 6.84 -4.44
C PHE A 673 13.19 7.71 -3.33
N ILE A 674 14.48 7.61 -3.02
CA ILE A 674 15.12 8.25 -1.87
C ILE A 674 16.31 9.08 -2.36
N ASP A 675 16.28 10.39 -2.17
CA ASP A 675 17.39 11.27 -2.59
C ASP A 675 18.52 11.33 -1.55
N LEU A 676 18.17 11.23 -0.26
CA LEU A 676 19.08 11.37 0.87
C LEU A 676 18.76 10.33 1.96
N SER A 677 19.80 9.77 2.60
CA SER A 677 19.64 9.04 3.86
C SER A 677 20.81 9.33 4.79
N THR A 678 20.56 9.32 6.11
CA THR A 678 21.60 9.63 7.11
C THR A 678 21.88 8.48 8.10
N PRO A 679 22.21 7.25 7.65
CA PRO A 679 22.47 6.14 8.56
C PRO A 679 23.69 6.39 9.44
N ASN A 680 23.72 5.82 10.65
CA ASN A 680 24.99 5.55 11.33
C ASN A 680 25.69 4.30 10.73
N GLN A 681 26.95 4.05 11.10
CA GLN A 681 27.72 2.93 10.54
C GLN A 681 27.08 1.54 10.75
N TYR A 682 26.28 1.34 11.79
CA TYR A 682 25.65 0.06 12.10
C TYR A 682 24.36 -0.12 11.29
N GLU A 683 23.57 0.94 11.16
CA GLU A 683 22.37 0.98 10.31
C GLU A 683 22.72 0.80 8.84
N LEU A 684 23.80 1.45 8.37
CA LEU A 684 24.32 1.29 7.02
C LEU A 684 24.66 -0.17 6.72
N LYS A 685 25.35 -0.83 7.65
CA LYS A 685 25.69 -2.25 7.54
C LYS A 685 24.44 -3.13 7.44
N ALA A 686 23.42 -2.84 8.25
CA ALA A 686 22.15 -3.58 8.23
C ALA A 686 21.36 -3.35 6.92
N MET A 687 21.31 -2.11 6.43
CA MET A 687 20.72 -1.78 5.13
C MET A 687 21.41 -2.53 3.99
N HIS A 688 22.74 -2.49 3.95
CA HIS A 688 23.53 -3.21 2.95
C HIS A 688 23.31 -4.73 3.01
N ALA A 689 23.34 -5.31 4.22
CA ALA A 689 23.10 -6.74 4.40
C ALA A 689 21.70 -7.16 3.94
N ALA A 690 20.67 -6.35 4.25
CA ALA A 690 19.30 -6.61 3.82
C ALA A 690 19.15 -6.50 2.29
N ALA A 691 19.77 -5.50 1.65
CA ALA A 691 19.76 -5.37 0.20
C ALA A 691 20.44 -6.57 -0.48
N ALA A 692 21.60 -6.99 0.02
CA ALA A 692 22.32 -8.16 -0.48
C ALA A 692 21.49 -9.45 -0.32
N ALA A 693 21.00 -9.73 0.88
CA ALA A 693 20.25 -10.95 1.19
C ALA A 693 18.95 -11.10 0.38
N ASN A 694 18.35 -9.97 -0.04
CA ASN A 694 17.10 -9.95 -0.79
C ASN A 694 17.29 -9.84 -2.32
N GLY A 695 18.55 -9.92 -2.81
CA GLY A 695 18.87 -9.94 -4.24
C GLY A 695 18.84 -8.57 -4.94
N TYR A 696 18.90 -7.47 -4.19
CA TYR A 696 18.90 -6.12 -4.79
C TYR A 696 20.19 -5.80 -5.55
N PHE A 697 21.27 -6.53 -5.31
CA PHE A 697 22.57 -6.37 -5.98
C PHE A 697 22.78 -7.36 -7.13
N GLU A 698 21.71 -8.03 -7.56
CA GLU A 698 21.78 -9.08 -8.60
C GLU A 698 21.14 -8.66 -9.92
N SER A 699 20.45 -7.51 -9.98
CA SER A 699 19.74 -7.08 -11.19
C SER A 699 20.66 -6.42 -12.22
N ASP A 700 20.34 -6.60 -13.50
CA ASP A 700 21.06 -5.97 -14.62
C ASP A 700 21.01 -4.45 -14.54
N GLU A 701 19.90 -3.87 -14.07
CA GLU A 701 19.77 -2.43 -13.90
C GLU A 701 20.72 -1.90 -12.81
N TRP A 702 20.87 -2.63 -11.70
CA TRP A 702 21.81 -2.25 -10.65
C TRP A 702 23.25 -2.29 -11.16
N TRP A 703 23.62 -3.37 -11.88
CA TRP A 703 24.94 -3.48 -12.50
C TRP A 703 25.22 -2.34 -13.48
N LYS A 704 24.26 -1.94 -14.31
CA LYS A 704 24.41 -0.79 -15.22
C LYS A 704 24.78 0.50 -14.48
N VAL A 705 24.13 0.78 -13.34
CA VAL A 705 24.44 1.98 -12.55
C VAL A 705 25.82 1.85 -11.90
N ILE A 706 26.14 0.69 -11.32
CA ILE A 706 27.44 0.44 -10.67
C ILE A 706 28.61 0.56 -11.66
N ASP A 707 28.49 -0.03 -12.84
CA ASP A 707 29.51 0.06 -13.89
C ASP A 707 29.69 1.50 -14.38
N ALA A 708 28.59 2.25 -14.48
CA ALA A 708 28.60 3.66 -14.86
C ALA A 708 29.22 4.58 -13.78
N LEU A 709 29.37 4.13 -12.52
CA LEU A 709 30.12 4.88 -11.51
C LEU A 709 31.62 5.00 -11.87
N GLY A 710 32.14 4.14 -12.74
CA GLY A 710 33.53 4.21 -13.23
C GLY A 710 34.58 3.93 -12.16
N ILE A 711 34.25 3.13 -11.15
CA ILE A 711 35.19 2.74 -10.08
C ILE A 711 36.09 1.62 -10.62
N PRO A 712 37.42 1.79 -10.62
CA PRO A 712 38.33 0.79 -11.19
C PRO A 712 38.32 -0.51 -10.37
N SER A 713 38.45 -1.65 -11.06
CA SER A 713 38.47 -2.99 -10.44
C SER A 713 39.74 -3.26 -9.60
N THR A 714 40.77 -2.41 -9.72
CA THR A 714 42.02 -2.46 -8.95
C THR A 714 42.32 -1.09 -8.35
N GLY A 715 43.00 -1.06 -7.19
CA GLY A 715 43.38 0.20 -6.52
C GLY A 715 42.24 1.00 -5.85
N ALA A 716 40.99 0.55 -5.96
CA ALA A 716 39.84 1.20 -5.30
C ALA A 716 40.00 1.28 -3.77
N ARG A 717 40.60 0.26 -3.16
CA ARG A 717 40.88 0.22 -1.72
C ARG A 717 41.83 1.33 -1.27
N ASP A 718 42.89 1.59 -2.01
CA ASP A 718 43.85 2.66 -1.67
C ASP A 718 43.19 4.03 -1.78
N ARG A 719 42.32 4.22 -2.80
CA ARG A 719 41.48 5.43 -2.90
C ARG A 719 40.52 5.58 -1.73
N PHE A 720 39.87 4.50 -1.29
CA PHE A 720 39.00 4.55 -0.10
C PHE A 720 39.78 4.95 1.15
N ILE A 721 41.00 4.43 1.33
CA ILE A 721 41.85 4.79 2.46
C ILE A 721 42.22 6.27 2.40
N ALA A 722 42.57 6.79 1.22
CA ALA A 722 42.93 8.20 1.02
C ALA A 722 41.76 9.16 1.27
N LEU A 723 40.55 8.79 0.86
CA LEU A 723 39.33 9.61 1.02
C LEU A 723 38.70 9.50 2.42
N THR A 724 39.01 8.43 3.15
CA THR A 724 38.46 8.16 4.49
C THR A 724 39.57 7.91 5.49
N ASN A 725 39.77 6.66 5.91
CA ASN A 725 40.96 6.14 6.58
C ASN A 725 40.96 4.60 6.54
N ARG A 726 42.06 4.00 6.96
CA ARG A 726 42.21 2.52 7.02
C ARG A 726 41.12 1.85 7.87
N LYS A 727 40.86 2.37 9.07
CA LYS A 727 39.85 1.81 10.00
C LYS A 727 38.45 1.75 9.39
N MET A 728 38.03 2.79 8.68
CA MET A 728 36.72 2.85 8.01
C MET A 728 36.67 1.95 6.78
N THR A 729 37.74 1.92 5.99
CA THR A 729 37.85 1.06 4.81
C THR A 729 37.82 -0.42 5.19
N ASP A 730 38.46 -0.79 6.30
CA ASP A 730 38.47 -2.17 6.83
C ASP A 730 37.09 -2.61 7.33
N LYS A 731 36.30 -1.68 7.87
CA LYS A 731 34.89 -1.93 8.20
C LYS A 731 33.98 -2.02 6.96
N GLY A 732 34.51 -1.70 5.78
CA GLY A 732 33.77 -1.72 4.51
C GLY A 732 32.80 -0.57 4.32
N ILE A 733 32.89 0.51 5.10
CA ILE A 733 31.93 1.63 5.04
C ILE A 733 31.85 2.24 3.63
N PRO A 734 32.97 2.59 2.96
CA PRO A 734 32.92 3.14 1.60
C PRO A 734 32.28 2.19 0.58
N LEU A 735 32.56 0.88 0.69
CA LEU A 735 32.00 -0.12 -0.21
C LEU A 735 30.48 -0.26 0.00
N GLN A 736 30.03 -0.24 1.25
CA GLN A 736 28.61 -0.32 1.60
C GLN A 736 27.83 0.88 1.05
N THR A 737 28.37 2.10 1.15
CA THR A 737 27.70 3.28 0.59
C THR A 737 27.63 3.21 -0.94
N ILE A 738 28.70 2.79 -1.62
CA ILE A 738 28.74 2.64 -3.09
C ILE A 738 27.69 1.66 -3.59
N ALA A 739 27.55 0.48 -2.95
CA ALA A 739 26.58 -0.53 -3.35
C ALA A 739 25.12 -0.03 -3.22
N LEU A 740 24.87 0.89 -2.30
CA LEU A 740 23.54 1.47 -2.05
C LEU A 740 23.25 2.74 -2.86
N LEU A 741 24.26 3.39 -3.46
CA LEU A 741 24.10 4.60 -4.29
C LEU A 741 23.04 4.49 -5.39
N PRO A 742 22.88 3.35 -6.09
CA PRO A 742 21.82 3.22 -7.09
C PRO A 742 20.42 3.45 -6.52
N PHE A 743 20.18 3.09 -5.26
CA PHE A 743 18.88 3.28 -4.60
C PHE A 743 18.78 4.60 -3.84
N ILE A 744 19.91 5.08 -3.32
CA ILE A 744 20.02 6.25 -2.46
C ILE A 744 21.23 7.09 -2.95
N PRO A 745 21.04 8.01 -3.91
CA PRO A 745 22.15 8.70 -4.56
C PRO A 745 22.99 9.60 -3.64
N THR A 746 22.50 9.96 -2.45
CA THR A 746 23.26 10.71 -1.45
C THR A 746 23.13 10.05 -0.08
N ILE A 747 24.24 9.64 0.52
CA ILE A 747 24.29 9.01 1.84
C ILE A 747 25.23 9.81 2.74
N LEU A 748 24.74 10.27 3.88
CA LEU A 748 25.53 10.91 4.94
C LEU A 748 25.70 9.92 6.10
N THR A 749 26.83 9.24 6.16
CA THR A 749 27.06 8.26 7.23
C THR A 749 27.54 8.97 8.50
N LYS A 750 26.74 8.90 9.57
CA LYS A 750 27.05 9.46 10.89
C LYS A 750 28.07 8.58 11.61
N LEU A 751 29.21 9.15 12.01
CA LEU A 751 30.35 8.42 12.61
C LEU A 751 30.64 8.83 14.07
N GLY A 752 29.71 9.52 14.72
CA GLY A 752 29.90 10.08 16.06
C GLY A 752 31.05 11.08 16.07
N ALA A 753 32.01 10.91 16.98
CA ALA A 753 33.22 11.75 17.05
C ALA A 753 34.10 11.71 15.78
N GLY A 754 33.87 10.76 14.87
CA GLY A 754 34.53 10.70 13.56
C GLY A 754 33.94 11.67 12.52
N GLY A 755 32.90 12.42 12.86
CA GLY A 755 32.21 13.34 11.96
C GLY A 755 31.21 12.64 11.03
N VAL A 756 31.15 13.08 9.77
CA VAL A 756 30.18 12.61 8.78
C VAL A 756 30.87 12.27 7.46
N LEU A 757 30.66 11.05 6.96
CA LEU A 757 31.11 10.67 5.61
C LEU A 757 29.98 10.88 4.60
N MET A 758 30.17 11.81 3.66
CA MET A 758 29.27 11.97 2.52
C MET A 758 29.73 11.09 1.36
N THR A 759 28.84 10.25 0.84
CA THR A 759 29.00 9.57 -0.46
C THR A 759 27.85 9.99 -1.37
N LYS A 760 28.18 10.49 -2.57
CA LYS A 760 27.20 11.03 -3.51
C LYS A 760 27.48 10.60 -4.95
N LEU A 761 26.43 10.14 -5.63
CA LEU A 761 26.41 9.95 -7.09
C LEU A 761 26.24 11.32 -7.75
N LEU A 762 27.20 11.68 -8.61
CA LEU A 762 27.16 12.93 -9.37
C LEU A 762 26.56 12.66 -10.76
N LYS A 763 25.64 13.54 -11.18
CA LYS A 763 25.09 13.51 -12.54
C LYS A 763 26.14 13.95 -13.56
N GLN A 764 25.94 13.58 -14.83
CA GLN A 764 26.74 14.15 -15.91
C GLN A 764 26.59 15.69 -15.90
N GLY A 765 27.72 16.41 -15.98
CA GLY A 765 27.75 17.87 -15.92
C GLY A 765 27.64 18.49 -14.52
N ASP A 766 27.65 17.71 -13.42
CA ASP A 766 27.74 18.28 -12.07
C ASP A 766 29.03 19.12 -11.94
N PRO A 767 28.97 20.41 -11.52
CA PRO A 767 30.13 21.31 -11.49
C PRO A 767 31.33 20.76 -10.70
N ARG A 768 31.09 19.91 -9.70
CA ARG A 768 32.14 19.28 -8.88
C ARG A 768 33.05 18.33 -9.66
N LEU A 769 32.63 17.85 -10.82
CA LEU A 769 33.46 16.98 -11.65
C LEU A 769 34.65 17.73 -12.26
N THR A 770 34.47 19.03 -12.51
CA THR A 770 35.47 19.93 -13.12
C THR A 770 36.09 20.91 -12.12
N ASP A 771 35.45 21.14 -10.97
CA ASP A 771 35.96 22.02 -9.91
C ASP A 771 37.27 21.48 -9.28
N PRO A 772 38.38 22.23 -9.33
CA PRO A 772 39.65 21.85 -8.71
C PRO A 772 39.54 21.61 -7.20
N THR A 773 38.66 22.34 -6.49
CA THR A 773 38.49 22.20 -5.04
C THR A 773 37.79 20.90 -4.66
N ALA A 774 36.93 20.38 -5.54
CA ALA A 774 36.25 19.11 -5.37
C ALA A 774 37.11 17.92 -5.81
N ALA A 775 38.11 18.12 -6.66
CA ALA A 775 38.92 17.07 -7.26
C ALA A 775 39.55 16.07 -6.26
N PRO A 776 40.08 16.47 -5.08
CA PRO A 776 40.61 15.55 -4.08
C PRO A 776 39.57 14.58 -3.51
N PHE A 777 38.28 14.92 -3.63
CA PHE A 777 37.16 14.16 -3.08
C PHE A 777 36.39 13.37 -4.15
N ILE A 778 36.83 13.40 -5.41
CA ILE A 778 36.23 12.61 -6.48
C ILE A 778 36.83 11.21 -6.47
N LEU A 779 36.03 10.24 -6.05
CA LEU A 779 36.41 8.83 -6.04
C LEU A 779 36.61 8.30 -7.47
N SER A 780 35.69 8.64 -8.37
CA SER A 780 35.69 8.21 -9.77
C SER A 780 34.99 9.21 -10.65
N ARG A 781 35.39 9.25 -11.93
CA ARG A 781 34.69 9.95 -13.01
C ARG A 781 34.26 8.89 -14.02
N ASN A 782 33.06 9.03 -14.55
CA ASN A 782 32.56 8.11 -15.56
C ASN A 782 33.43 8.19 -16.82
N ALA A 783 33.94 7.04 -17.25
CA ALA A 783 34.74 6.87 -18.47
C ALA A 783 33.98 6.13 -19.59
N ASN A 784 32.73 5.72 -19.34
CA ASN A 784 31.99 4.70 -20.10
C ASN A 784 30.75 5.26 -20.85
N GLU A 785 30.80 6.47 -21.40
CA GLU A 785 29.73 7.05 -22.26
C GLU A 785 28.30 7.15 -21.67
N SER A 786 28.06 6.83 -20.39
CA SER A 786 26.72 7.01 -19.78
C SER A 786 26.28 8.48 -19.82
N THR A 787 25.05 8.72 -20.27
CA THR A 787 24.45 10.04 -20.46
C THR A 787 23.83 10.64 -19.18
N GLU A 788 23.85 9.91 -18.06
CA GLU A 788 23.17 10.33 -16.83
C GLU A 788 24.12 10.45 -15.62
N ILE A 789 25.16 9.62 -15.56
CA ILE A 789 26.07 9.51 -14.43
C ILE A 789 27.43 10.11 -14.80
N GLY A 790 27.92 11.04 -13.98
CA GLY A 790 29.21 11.71 -14.18
C GLY A 790 30.34 11.17 -13.29
N GLY A 791 30.01 10.59 -12.13
CA GLY A 791 31.00 10.01 -11.22
C GLY A 791 30.52 9.87 -9.78
N VAL A 792 31.47 9.64 -8.86
CA VAL A 792 31.20 9.52 -7.42
C VAL A 792 32.04 10.51 -6.63
N TYR A 793 31.38 11.27 -5.78
CA TYR A 793 31.99 12.16 -4.79
C TYR A 793 31.96 11.50 -3.41
N MET A 794 33.08 11.52 -2.71
CA MET A 794 33.20 10.98 -1.36
C MET A 794 34.08 11.89 -0.51
N ARG A 795 33.53 12.44 0.57
CA ARG A 795 34.26 13.34 1.48
C ARG A 795 33.92 13.03 2.93
N LEU A 796 34.95 12.85 3.74
CA LEU A 796 34.86 12.83 5.19
C LEU A 796 34.91 14.27 5.72
N PHE A 797 33.86 14.68 6.42
CA PHE A 797 33.82 15.92 7.18
C PHE A 797 34.15 15.58 8.63
N PRO A 798 35.23 16.13 9.21
CA PRO A 798 35.55 15.92 10.62
C PRO A 798 34.46 16.53 11.50
N ALA A 799 34.41 16.07 12.76
CA ALA A 799 33.53 16.67 13.76
C ALA A 799 33.80 18.17 13.86
N ALA A 800 32.74 18.99 13.78
CA ALA A 800 32.85 20.45 13.83
C ALA A 800 33.45 20.96 15.15
N GLU A 801 33.22 20.21 16.24
CA GLU A 801 33.74 20.50 17.57
C GLU A 801 34.03 19.17 18.30
N LYS A 802 35.05 19.16 19.16
CA LYS A 802 35.25 18.07 20.13
C LYS A 802 34.40 18.37 21.36
N VAL A 803 33.52 17.45 21.71
CA VAL A 803 32.61 17.59 22.85
C VAL A 803 33.09 16.71 23.98
N GLU A 804 33.42 17.32 25.12
CA GLU A 804 33.81 16.61 26.35
C GLU A 804 32.66 16.58 27.37
N ASP A 805 31.72 17.52 27.24
CA ASP A 805 30.59 17.79 28.12
C ASP A 805 29.27 17.22 27.56
N VAL A 806 29.22 15.92 27.28
CA VAL A 806 28.01 15.26 26.77
C VAL A 806 26.98 15.11 27.88
N VAL A 807 25.79 15.69 27.68
CA VAL A 807 24.63 15.60 28.56
C VAL A 807 23.68 14.48 28.13
N SER A 808 23.38 14.39 26.83
CA SER A 808 22.49 13.37 26.27
C SER A 808 22.83 13.07 24.82
N VAL A 809 22.75 11.80 24.40
CA VAL A 809 22.91 11.40 22.99
C VAL A 809 21.57 11.27 22.25
N ASN A 810 20.44 11.47 22.95
CA ASN A 810 19.11 11.32 22.38
C ASN A 810 18.83 12.41 21.34
N GLY A 811 18.24 12.02 20.20
CA GLY A 811 17.85 12.93 19.12
C GLY A 811 18.98 13.72 18.45
N VAL A 812 20.26 13.44 18.75
CA VAL A 812 21.42 14.09 18.10
C VAL A 812 21.46 13.80 16.60
N GLY A 813 21.24 12.55 16.21
CA GLY A 813 21.17 12.14 14.81
C GLY A 813 19.96 12.70 14.08
N ASP A 814 18.83 12.83 14.78
CA ASP A 814 17.59 13.41 14.26
C ASP A 814 17.73 14.92 14.07
N THR A 815 18.39 15.59 15.02
CA THR A 815 18.73 17.01 14.94
C THR A 815 19.61 17.29 13.73
N PHE A 816 20.64 16.47 13.52
CA PHE A 816 21.50 16.59 12.35
C PHE A 816 20.69 16.54 11.05
N LEU A 817 19.79 15.56 10.89
CA LEU A 817 18.93 15.48 9.70
C LEU A 817 17.98 16.68 9.61
N GLY A 818 17.33 17.07 10.70
CA GLY A 818 16.39 18.20 10.73
C GLY A 818 17.03 19.50 10.23
N VAL A 819 18.26 19.80 10.68
CA VAL A 819 19.02 20.97 10.24
C VAL A 819 19.44 20.86 8.77
N VAL A 820 19.87 19.67 8.32
CA VAL A 820 20.18 19.44 6.89
C VAL A 820 18.94 19.70 6.02
N ILE A 821 17.79 19.15 6.38
CA ILE A 821 16.55 19.31 5.59
C ILE A 821 16.07 20.75 5.58
N ALA A 822 16.15 21.46 6.70
CA ALA A 822 15.83 22.88 6.78
C ALA A 822 16.74 23.72 5.86
N GLY A 823 18.06 23.50 5.89
CA GLY A 823 18.99 24.19 5.00
C GLY A 823 18.72 23.89 3.51
N LEU A 824 18.45 22.63 3.16
CA LEU A 824 18.14 22.24 1.78
C LEU A 824 16.80 22.81 1.29
N ALA A 825 15.79 22.94 2.15
CA ALA A 825 14.51 23.57 1.82
C ALA A 825 14.64 25.10 1.63
N ARG A 826 15.69 25.70 2.20
CA ARG A 826 16.06 27.11 2.03
C ARG A 826 16.98 27.36 0.83
N GLY A 827 17.33 26.32 0.07
CA GLY A 827 18.12 26.44 -1.16
C GLY A 827 19.62 26.22 -0.99
N MET A 828 20.11 26.00 0.23
CA MET A 828 21.53 25.74 0.46
C MET A 828 21.98 24.46 -0.25
N LYS A 829 23.24 24.44 -0.67
CA LYS A 829 23.87 23.22 -1.22
C LYS A 829 24.31 22.29 -0.09
N LEU A 830 24.20 20.98 -0.34
CA LEU A 830 24.73 19.96 0.57
C LEU A 830 26.26 19.86 0.47
N GLU A 831 26.92 20.81 1.11
CA GLU A 831 28.36 21.02 1.12
C GLU A 831 28.86 21.31 2.54
N GLU A 832 30.13 21.64 2.68
CA GLU A 832 30.81 21.82 3.96
C GLU A 832 30.09 22.77 4.93
N ARG A 833 29.61 23.92 4.43
CA ARG A 833 28.90 24.92 5.25
C ARG A 833 27.67 24.30 5.91
N LEU A 834 26.77 23.69 5.13
CA LEU A 834 25.54 23.08 5.67
C LEU A 834 25.84 21.90 6.60
N ILE A 835 26.80 21.06 6.24
CA ILE A 835 27.20 19.91 7.08
C ILE A 835 27.76 20.41 8.42
N ASN A 836 28.58 21.45 8.43
CA ASN A 836 29.13 22.02 9.67
C ASN A 836 28.07 22.70 10.54
N ILE A 837 27.08 23.37 9.94
CA ILE A 837 25.93 23.91 10.70
C ILE A 837 25.13 22.76 11.33
N ALA A 838 24.84 21.70 10.56
CA ALA A 838 24.12 20.53 11.08
C ALA A 838 24.90 19.78 12.17
N GLN A 839 26.24 19.66 12.03
CA GLN A 839 27.10 19.10 13.07
C GLN A 839 27.06 19.94 14.35
N ARG A 840 27.11 21.28 14.26
CA ARG A 840 26.96 22.16 15.44
C ARG A 840 25.59 22.03 16.08
N GLY A 841 24.52 21.92 15.29
CA GLY A 841 23.18 21.63 15.83
C GLY A 841 23.14 20.32 16.61
N ALA A 842 23.78 19.27 16.08
CA ALA A 842 23.94 17.99 16.78
C ALA A 842 24.73 18.14 18.09
N VAL A 843 25.79 18.97 18.11
CA VAL A 843 26.57 19.29 19.33
C VAL A 843 25.75 20.07 20.36
N MET A 844 24.92 21.02 19.93
CA MET A 844 24.01 21.73 20.85
C MET A 844 23.02 20.76 21.50
N THR A 845 22.51 19.78 20.74
CA THR A 845 21.66 18.72 21.31
C THR A 845 22.45 17.79 22.23
N LEU A 846 23.73 17.47 21.93
CA LEU A 846 24.59 16.70 22.84
C LEU A 846 24.74 17.34 24.22
N ARG A 847 24.71 18.68 24.29
CA ARG A 847 24.79 19.49 25.52
C ARG A 847 23.43 19.75 26.17
N SER A 848 22.34 19.26 25.59
CA SER A 848 20.98 19.46 26.09
C SER A 848 20.47 18.24 26.84
N LYS A 849 19.52 18.46 27.75
CA LYS A 849 18.71 17.38 28.35
C LYS A 849 17.54 16.98 27.46
N GLU A 850 17.10 17.88 26.58
CA GLU A 850 16.04 17.62 25.61
C GLU A 850 16.58 16.87 24.39
N ALA A 851 15.73 16.06 23.74
CA ALA A 851 16.09 15.32 22.53
C ALA A 851 16.40 16.24 21.33
N VAL A 852 15.97 17.50 21.37
CA VAL A 852 16.38 18.56 20.45
C VAL A 852 16.74 19.77 21.30
N SER A 853 17.90 20.39 21.08
CA SER A 853 18.30 21.58 21.84
C SER A 853 17.31 22.74 21.68
N PRO A 854 16.80 23.35 22.77
CA PRO A 854 15.91 24.52 22.70
C PRO A 854 16.59 25.73 22.03
N ASP A 855 17.91 25.82 22.15
CA ASP A 855 18.71 26.92 21.59
C ASP A 855 19.01 26.78 20.10
N LEU A 856 18.56 25.69 19.46
CA LEU A 856 18.87 25.39 18.06
C LEU A 856 18.50 26.53 17.10
N GLY A 857 17.49 27.35 17.46
CA GLY A 857 17.05 28.50 16.67
C GLY A 857 18.13 29.55 16.40
N VAL A 858 19.21 29.60 17.20
CA VAL A 858 20.37 30.47 16.94
C VAL A 858 21.02 30.18 15.57
N LEU A 859 20.97 28.93 15.12
CA LEU A 859 21.52 28.51 13.82
C LEU A 859 20.67 28.94 12.62
N SER A 860 19.43 29.41 12.84
CA SER A 860 18.52 29.80 11.74
C SER A 860 19.11 30.93 10.89
N ARG A 861 19.83 31.87 11.50
CA ARG A 861 20.51 32.98 10.80
C ARG A 861 21.67 32.48 9.93
N GLU A 862 22.32 31.39 10.33
CA GLU A 862 23.43 30.82 9.57
C GLU A 862 22.98 30.06 8.33
N LEU A 863 21.70 29.67 8.28
CA LEU A 863 21.04 29.07 7.12
C LEU A 863 20.44 30.13 6.17
N GLU A 864 20.62 31.43 6.44
CA GLU A 864 20.30 32.50 5.49
C GLU A 864 21.43 32.62 4.45
N ASP A 865 21.05 32.71 3.18
CA ASP A 865 22.00 33.00 2.12
C ASP A 865 22.44 34.47 2.25
N ARG A 866 23.67 34.68 2.74
CA ARG A 866 24.40 35.93 2.50
C ARG A 866 25.18 35.77 1.21
N GLU A 867 24.60 36.19 0.09
CA GLU A 867 25.40 36.58 -1.09
C GLU A 867 25.91 38.04 -0.98
N GLU A 868 25.66 38.76 0.12
CA GLU A 868 26.03 40.19 0.26
C GLU A 868 27.19 40.51 1.23
N SER A 869 28.04 39.56 1.64
CA SER A 869 29.19 39.89 2.52
C SER A 869 30.58 39.63 1.96
N GLU A 870 30.74 39.46 0.64
CA GLU A 870 32.07 39.54 0.01
C GLU A 870 32.38 40.93 -0.60
N GLN A 871 31.46 41.89 -0.54
CA GLN A 871 31.71 43.27 -0.99
C GLN A 871 31.91 44.31 0.12
N ALA A 872 31.75 43.95 1.40
CA ALA A 872 31.97 44.88 2.52
C ALA A 872 33.41 44.88 3.07
N ASP A 873 34.21 43.84 2.81
CA ASP A 873 35.61 43.76 3.28
C ASP A 873 36.66 44.12 2.21
N VAL A 874 36.24 44.64 1.04
CA VAL A 874 37.15 45.14 -0.02
C VAL A 874 37.25 46.68 -0.03
N LEU A 875 36.48 47.37 0.81
CA LEU A 875 36.57 48.84 0.99
C LEU A 875 36.85 49.22 2.44
N GLY A 876 37.92 48.65 2.98
CA GLY A 876 38.47 49.11 4.24
C GLY A 876 39.84 48.51 4.41
N TRP A 877 40.85 49.37 4.32
CA TRP A 877 42.21 49.29 4.88
C TRP A 877 43.26 49.63 3.83
N GLY A 878 43.31 50.93 3.51
CA GLY A 878 44.50 51.57 2.98
C GLY A 878 45.32 52.20 4.11
N ARG A 879 46.61 51.85 4.16
CA ARG A 879 47.77 52.52 4.79
C ARG A 879 48.08 52.26 6.29
N GLN A 880 49.04 51.33 6.49
CA GLN A 880 50.34 51.43 7.20
C GLN A 880 50.45 51.84 8.69
N PRO A 881 51.59 51.57 9.40
CA PRO A 881 52.82 50.84 9.03
C PRO A 881 53.32 49.81 10.07
N ALA A 882 54.36 49.08 9.66
CA ALA A 882 55.15 48.10 10.41
C ALA A 882 55.85 48.65 11.68
N LYS A 883 55.92 47.81 12.73
CA LYS A 883 56.99 47.69 13.75
C LYS A 883 56.87 46.30 14.41
N VAL A 884 57.82 45.38 14.14
CA VAL A 884 58.96 45.00 14.99
C VAL A 884 58.57 44.39 16.35
N LEU A 885 58.84 43.08 16.52
CA LEU A 885 59.38 42.37 17.72
C LEU A 885 59.14 40.85 17.52
N GLN A 886 60.10 40.08 17.00
CA GLN A 886 61.14 39.34 17.74
C GLN A 886 60.60 38.43 18.87
N SER A 887 60.64 37.12 18.58
CA SER A 887 61.02 35.97 19.42
C SER A 887 60.36 35.76 20.78
N ALA A 888 59.60 34.66 20.90
CA ALA A 888 59.99 33.46 21.66
C ALA A 888 59.14 32.27 21.19
#